data_AF-A0A5M8QMJ9-F1
#
_entry.id   AF-A0A5M8QMJ9-F1
#
_cell.length_a   1.000
_cell.length_b   1.000
_cell.length_c   1.000
_cell.angle_alpha   90.00
_cell.angle_beta   90.00
_cell.angle_gamma   90.00
#
_symmetry.space_group_name_H-M   'P 1'
#
loop_
_entity.id
_entity.type
_entity.pdbx_description
1 polymer ?
#
loop_
_entity_poly.entity_id
_entity_poly.type
_entity_poly.pdbx_seq_one_letter_code
_entity_poly.pdbx_strand_id
1 'polypeptide(L)'
;MCAFHPEDDGEVAISVAELVEQRSSPTDRWNLALVQRAEVWDELRMRHLLDSLLADYPIGAILLSSVAEPTRQVVVEAGGARFEEDAVAGSWQVLDGQQRINALFSVFTDRGHYGRFLLDMLMVRPAPQPAQIRRAKERAIPHIHHLSSADEELAQRASCIDLSNWFGWMTARGGVDLSELDATSVASLLRDLDPLFEGQLSPQEAETAADNLRRLLRAWKKRIPVLRARVDTPLDVLEVFTRINLGGVDVAGADVYFAGVKTFWPDAERRIDDFLSSVPVLRDRVSTLRFLSRLAARGLGQSDVLPMTVERLAGPKGALLREALTELAAPDDDVRAKLAAFVPWFTEKSELGYVLHEVGPELWEDVLAWVAASPDADEARFERNIEAIDAYLLGATLFQYRQVMGDTFRRLSFGEVLHAGSLGDDFPLEQIVAATRAKTELRGGRGRAVIGLGSEDERLTLASRHGRTLTALAQRIPYTSAPADTFDWDHIFPQGQAHRMWKPGKYGRALHHEHRHLVHSTGNFWALTSSANRSLKDMVGDEKFARLREWLDEGNGRQIWEEQRWSITPGEIANFVAVNEGLNDEPESINNAMELFRSTVHGRALRLLDEARRRFPAIDLFAADPLGAKRDPSPLLYDYRGALGLEVGDLDLHSVDRDEARHRLRHRAQRLFNLIAPRLGAERQLEDSWLWNSRGGGRLERAFACFALAGGNCIELMLQWESAGGVSVQIKAYPRRDRPGAVYPEFDHLPLARWADTDHEIVEQFMSEVERVEALHPRQ
;
A
#
# COMPACT_ATOMS: atom_id res chain seq x y z
N MET A 1 14.51 17.31 -26.55
CA MET A 1 15.49 18.37 -26.24
C MET A 1 14.65 19.62 -26.00
N CYS A 2 14.12 19.80 -24.78
CA CYS A 2 13.26 20.94 -24.47
C CYS A 2 14.14 22.18 -24.40
N ALA A 3 13.89 23.13 -25.30
CA ALA A 3 14.56 24.41 -25.29
C ALA A 3 14.06 25.21 -24.08
N PHE A 4 14.90 25.36 -23.06
CA PHE A 4 14.75 26.46 -22.11
C PHE A 4 14.91 27.75 -22.93
N HIS A 5 13.79 28.39 -23.28
CA HIS A 5 13.80 29.76 -23.76
C HIS A 5 13.82 30.66 -22.51
N PRO A 6 14.96 31.30 -22.16
CA PRO A 6 15.01 32.26 -21.09
C PRO A 6 14.60 33.61 -21.72
N GLU A 7 13.30 33.82 -21.89
CA GLU A 7 12.78 35.16 -22.11
C GLU A 7 12.59 35.83 -20.74
N ASP A 8 13.52 36.71 -20.39
CA ASP A 8 13.35 37.98 -19.63
C ASP A 8 12.32 38.10 -18.48
N ASP A 9 12.12 37.06 -17.67
CA ASP A 9 11.53 37.18 -16.32
C ASP A 9 12.63 36.93 -15.28
N GLY A 10 13.28 37.99 -14.81
CA GLY A 10 14.30 37.92 -13.75
C GLY A 10 13.78 37.18 -12.52
N GLU A 11 14.68 36.59 -11.72
CA GLU A 11 14.39 35.87 -10.46
C GLU A 11 13.25 36.54 -9.67
N VAL A 12 12.01 36.04 -9.85
CA VAL A 12 10.85 36.59 -9.16
C VAL A 12 10.88 36.00 -7.76
N ALA A 13 11.30 36.77 -6.77
CA ALA A 13 11.17 36.36 -5.39
C ALA A 13 9.82 36.85 -4.82
N ILE A 14 9.20 36.04 -3.95
CA ILE A 14 7.96 36.38 -3.24
C ILE A 14 8.25 36.38 -1.74
N SER A 15 7.76 37.37 -1.00
CA SER A 15 7.86 37.38 0.46
C SER A 15 6.93 36.33 1.10
N VAL A 16 7.21 35.94 2.35
CA VAL A 16 6.28 35.08 3.12
C VAL A 16 4.90 35.75 3.22
N ALA A 17 4.86 37.08 3.39
CA ALA A 17 3.62 37.85 3.41
C ALA A 17 2.80 37.69 2.11
N GLU A 18 3.43 38.00 0.97
CA GLU A 18 2.79 37.88 -0.35
C GLU A 18 2.38 36.43 -0.64
N LEU A 19 3.14 35.44 -0.18
CA LEU A 19 2.81 34.02 -0.37
C LEU A 19 1.55 33.59 0.43
N VAL A 20 1.42 34.04 1.68
CA VAL A 20 0.24 33.78 2.51
C VAL A 20 -0.98 34.53 1.95
N GLU A 21 -0.78 35.74 1.43
CA GLU A 21 -1.82 36.51 0.73
C GLU A 21 -2.26 35.82 -0.57
N GLN A 22 -1.33 35.38 -1.41
CA GLN A 22 -1.62 34.62 -2.64
C GLN A 22 -2.43 33.37 -2.32
N ARG A 23 -2.05 32.62 -1.27
CA ARG A 23 -2.78 31.40 -0.84
C ARG A 23 -4.16 31.72 -0.27
N SER A 24 -4.33 32.91 0.31
CA SER A 24 -5.62 33.42 0.83
C SER A 24 -6.54 33.96 -0.26
N SER A 25 -6.02 34.25 -1.47
CA SER A 25 -6.76 34.87 -2.56
C SER A 25 -7.81 33.92 -3.15
N PRO A 26 -9.08 34.34 -3.28
CA PRO A 26 -10.11 33.53 -3.94
C PRO A 26 -9.97 33.53 -5.48
N THR A 27 -9.32 34.53 -6.06
CA THR A 27 -9.27 34.75 -7.52
C THR A 27 -7.91 34.48 -8.16
N ASP A 28 -6.83 34.58 -7.38
CA ASP A 28 -5.46 34.38 -7.86
C ASP A 28 -4.68 33.48 -6.89
N ARG A 29 -5.22 32.29 -6.60
CA ARG A 29 -4.48 31.27 -5.85
C ARG A 29 -3.60 30.47 -6.79
N TRP A 30 -2.34 30.23 -6.42
CA TRP A 30 -1.52 29.23 -7.09
C TRP A 30 -2.07 27.84 -6.76
N ASN A 31 -2.93 27.33 -7.62
CA ASN A 31 -3.45 25.97 -7.56
C ASN A 31 -2.32 24.95 -7.78
N LEU A 32 -2.56 23.70 -7.41
CA LEU A 32 -1.54 22.67 -7.48
C LEU A 32 -1.58 21.97 -8.84
N ALA A 33 -0.42 21.63 -9.39
CA ALA A 33 -0.36 20.71 -10.53
C ALA A 33 -0.89 19.32 -10.10
N LEU A 34 -1.56 18.58 -10.99
CA LEU A 34 -2.16 17.26 -10.69
C LEU A 34 -1.19 16.25 -10.05
N VAL A 35 0.08 16.34 -10.43
CA VAL A 35 1.17 15.48 -9.95
C VAL A 35 1.41 15.63 -8.43
N GLN A 36 0.96 16.74 -7.82
CA GLN A 36 1.14 17.00 -6.40
C GLN A 36 0.39 15.99 -5.51
N ARG A 37 1.07 15.48 -4.49
CA ARG A 37 0.49 14.57 -3.49
C ARG A 37 -0.34 15.32 -2.44
N ALA A 38 -1.00 14.55 -1.57
CA ALA A 38 -1.63 15.09 -0.36
C ALA A 38 -0.60 15.71 0.59
N GLU A 39 -1.08 16.48 1.55
CA GLU A 39 -0.22 17.07 2.57
C GLU A 39 0.30 15.98 3.52
N VAL A 40 1.61 15.99 3.78
CA VAL A 40 2.31 14.92 4.54
C VAL A 40 3.24 15.47 5.61
N TRP A 41 3.30 16.80 5.78
CA TRP A 41 4.11 17.41 6.83
C TRP A 41 3.39 17.30 8.18
N ASP A 42 4.11 16.85 9.19
CA ASP A 42 3.66 16.87 10.59
C ASP A 42 3.93 18.24 11.23
N GLU A 43 3.31 18.47 12.39
CA GLU A 43 3.44 19.70 13.16
C GLU A 43 4.90 20.00 13.53
N LEU A 44 5.71 18.97 13.80
CA LEU A 44 7.12 19.13 14.13
C LEU A 44 7.92 19.70 12.94
N ARG A 45 7.66 19.22 11.72
CA ARG A 45 8.33 19.74 10.53
C ARG A 45 7.90 21.19 10.24
N MET A 46 6.64 21.54 10.48
CA MET A 46 6.17 22.93 10.38
C MET A 46 6.87 23.85 11.41
N ARG A 47 7.03 23.39 12.66
CA ARG A 47 7.78 24.13 13.69
C ARG A 47 9.24 24.35 13.29
N HIS A 48 9.89 23.36 12.65
CA HIS A 48 11.25 23.53 12.13
C HIS A 48 11.34 24.50 10.94
N LEU A 49 10.31 24.57 10.09
CA LEU A 49 10.25 25.59 9.03
C LEU A 49 10.18 26.99 9.66
N LEU A 50 9.31 27.19 10.67
CA LEU A 50 9.21 28.44 11.40
C LEU A 50 10.54 28.80 12.11
N ASP A 51 11.17 27.83 12.79
CA ASP A 51 12.48 28.03 13.43
C ASP A 51 13.56 28.46 12.42
N SER A 52 13.56 27.85 11.24
CA SER A 52 14.47 28.21 10.15
C SER A 52 14.25 29.63 9.66
N LEU A 53 12.98 30.07 9.57
CA LEU A 53 12.64 31.46 9.23
C LEU A 53 13.11 32.45 10.31
N LEU A 54 12.88 32.14 11.60
CA LEU A 54 13.33 32.97 12.73
C LEU A 54 14.86 33.08 12.84
N ALA A 55 15.57 32.07 12.34
CA ALA A 55 17.03 32.05 12.22
C ALA A 55 17.57 32.68 10.93
N ASP A 56 16.68 33.14 10.04
CA ASP A 56 17.00 33.65 8.72
C ASP A 56 17.72 32.64 7.79
N TYR A 57 17.49 31.34 7.99
CA TYR A 57 18.01 30.29 7.10
C TYR A 57 17.24 30.22 5.78
N PRO A 58 17.88 29.75 4.68
CA PRO A 58 17.17 29.50 3.43
C PRO A 58 16.17 28.35 3.61
N ILE A 59 14.95 28.52 3.07
CA ILE A 59 13.87 27.53 3.13
C ILE A 59 13.58 26.87 1.77
N GLY A 60 14.48 27.06 0.80
CA GLY A 60 14.38 26.60 -0.59
C GLY A 60 13.60 27.57 -1.48
N ALA A 61 13.15 27.08 -2.64
CA ALA A 61 12.41 27.83 -3.66
C ALA A 61 11.01 27.26 -3.88
N ILE A 62 10.10 28.04 -4.46
CA ILE A 62 8.82 27.56 -5.00
C ILE A 62 8.99 27.34 -6.49
N LEU A 63 8.51 26.21 -7.03
CA LEU A 63 8.50 25.97 -8.46
C LEU A 63 7.07 26.02 -8.98
N LEU A 64 6.86 26.84 -10.00
CA LEU A 64 5.62 26.93 -10.74
C LEU A 64 5.79 26.34 -12.13
N SER A 65 4.76 25.66 -12.62
CA SER A 65 4.66 25.18 -13.99
C SER A 65 3.42 25.72 -14.68
N SER A 66 3.52 25.99 -15.98
CA SER A 66 2.38 26.21 -16.86
C SER A 66 2.45 25.24 -18.03
N VAL A 67 1.34 24.61 -18.39
CA VAL A 67 1.25 23.65 -19.49
C VAL A 67 0.58 24.31 -20.69
N ALA A 68 1.12 24.11 -21.90
CA ALA A 68 0.53 24.64 -23.13
C ALA A 68 -0.75 23.88 -23.53
N GLU A 69 -0.75 22.55 -23.36
CA GLU A 69 -1.94 21.72 -23.55
C GLU A 69 -2.98 21.89 -22.43
N PRO A 70 -4.27 21.66 -22.72
CA PRO A 70 -5.31 21.59 -21.69
C PRO A 70 -4.92 20.58 -20.61
N THR A 71 -4.93 21.04 -19.37
CA THR A 71 -4.62 20.22 -18.20
C THR A 71 -5.66 20.48 -17.11
N ARG A 72 -5.66 19.66 -16.05
CA ARG A 72 -6.43 19.95 -14.85
C ARG A 72 -5.51 20.43 -13.74
N GLN A 73 -6.10 20.98 -12.71
CA GLN A 73 -5.41 21.44 -11.51
C GLN A 73 -6.13 20.93 -10.28
N VAL A 74 -5.40 20.80 -9.17
CA VAL A 74 -6.01 20.55 -7.88
C VAL A 74 -6.23 21.89 -7.18
N VAL A 75 -7.50 22.16 -6.92
CA VAL A 75 -7.95 23.25 -6.08
C VAL A 75 -8.05 22.77 -4.64
N VAL A 76 -7.58 23.61 -3.71
CA VAL A 76 -7.75 23.37 -2.27
C VAL A 76 -8.54 24.53 -1.68
N GLU A 77 -9.75 24.25 -1.20
CA GLU A 77 -10.60 25.21 -0.52
C GLU A 77 -10.13 25.53 0.91
N ALA A 78 -10.67 26.60 1.49
CA ALA A 78 -10.40 27.01 2.86
C ALA A 78 -10.82 25.97 3.92
N GLY A 79 -11.66 24.98 3.55
CA GLY A 79 -12.01 23.83 4.40
C GLY A 79 -11.10 22.61 4.23
N GLY A 80 -10.03 22.72 3.43
CA GLY A 80 -9.09 21.62 3.17
C GLY A 80 -9.59 20.60 2.14
N ALA A 81 -10.84 20.75 1.70
CA ALA A 81 -11.40 19.98 0.60
C ALA A 81 -10.58 20.21 -0.67
N ARG A 82 -10.22 19.11 -1.33
CA ARG A 82 -9.50 19.12 -2.60
C ARG A 82 -10.44 18.65 -3.69
N PHE A 83 -10.49 19.39 -4.78
CA PHE A 83 -11.19 18.95 -5.99
C PHE A 83 -10.37 19.26 -7.23
N GLU A 84 -10.70 18.54 -8.29
CA GLU A 84 -10.07 18.71 -9.59
C GLU A 84 -10.98 19.51 -10.51
N GLU A 85 -10.39 20.45 -11.23
CA GLU A 85 -11.07 21.24 -12.25
C GLU A 85 -10.13 21.46 -13.44
N ASP A 86 -10.70 21.82 -14.58
CA ASP A 86 -9.91 22.18 -15.75
C ASP A 86 -9.11 23.45 -15.46
N ALA A 87 -7.81 23.40 -15.73
CA ALA A 87 -6.94 24.53 -15.53
C ALA A 87 -7.18 25.58 -16.61
N VAL A 88 -7.22 26.85 -16.20
CA VAL A 88 -7.22 27.97 -17.14
C VAL A 88 -5.92 27.90 -17.97
N ALA A 89 -6.04 27.93 -19.29
CA ALA A 89 -4.89 27.81 -20.19
C ALA A 89 -3.81 28.85 -19.85
N GLY A 90 -2.56 28.38 -19.68
CA GLY A 90 -1.43 29.22 -19.31
C GLY A 90 -1.37 29.66 -17.84
N SER A 91 -2.25 29.16 -16.96
CA SER A 91 -2.17 29.42 -15.52
C SER A 91 -0.90 28.81 -14.90
N TRP A 92 -0.33 29.51 -13.93
CA TRP A 92 0.79 29.00 -13.14
C TRP A 92 0.28 28.12 -12.00
N GLN A 93 0.82 26.91 -11.94
CA GLN A 93 0.46 25.89 -10.95
C GLN A 93 1.68 25.52 -10.10
N VAL A 94 1.49 25.21 -8.83
CA VAL A 94 2.57 24.77 -7.94
C VAL A 94 3.01 23.35 -8.31
N LEU A 95 4.30 23.22 -8.67
CA LEU A 95 4.97 21.96 -8.99
C LEU A 95 5.94 21.50 -7.90
N ASP A 96 6.51 22.44 -7.13
CA ASP A 96 7.22 22.13 -5.88
C ASP A 96 7.01 23.25 -4.84
N GLY A 97 6.98 22.85 -3.57
CA GLY A 97 6.82 23.77 -2.44
C GLY A 97 5.43 23.84 -1.82
N GLN A 98 4.46 23.05 -2.28
CA GLN A 98 3.10 22.95 -1.70
C GLN A 98 3.13 22.85 -0.16
N GLN A 99 3.95 21.93 0.38
CA GLN A 99 4.00 21.67 1.82
C GLN A 99 4.49 22.90 2.61
N ARG A 100 5.44 23.67 2.04
CA ARG A 100 5.92 24.92 2.64
C ARG A 100 4.85 26.00 2.61
N ILE A 101 4.17 26.17 1.48
CA ILE A 101 3.08 27.15 1.32
C ILE A 101 1.99 26.89 2.37
N ASN A 102 1.55 25.63 2.48
CA ASN A 102 0.50 25.26 3.43
C ASN A 102 0.96 25.35 4.90
N ALA A 103 2.21 25.01 5.20
CA ALA A 103 2.77 25.19 6.54
C ALA A 103 2.80 26.68 6.95
N LEU A 104 3.26 27.57 6.06
CA LEU A 104 3.28 29.00 6.33
C LEU A 104 1.88 29.58 6.48
N PHE A 105 0.95 29.16 5.62
CA PHE A 105 -0.46 29.52 5.74
C PHE A 105 -1.05 29.06 7.08
N SER A 106 -0.76 27.83 7.51
CA SER A 106 -1.29 27.29 8.77
C SER A 106 -0.66 27.91 10.02
N VAL A 107 0.60 28.32 9.95
CA VAL A 107 1.29 28.98 11.05
C VAL A 107 0.78 30.41 11.25
N PHE A 108 0.57 31.15 10.17
CA PHE A 108 0.28 32.59 10.22
C PHE A 108 -1.21 32.96 10.09
N THR A 109 -2.09 31.97 9.95
CA THR A 109 -3.54 32.18 9.83
C THR A 109 -4.32 31.19 10.70
N ASP A 110 -5.51 31.60 11.13
CA ASP A 110 -6.52 30.80 11.82
C ASP A 110 -7.31 29.86 10.89
N ARG A 111 -7.05 29.95 9.58
CA ARG A 111 -7.69 29.15 8.53
C ARG A 111 -6.95 27.85 8.23
N GLY A 112 -5.85 27.56 8.92
CA GLY A 112 -5.11 26.30 8.79
C GLY A 112 -5.79 25.12 9.49
N HIS A 113 -5.49 23.90 9.04
CA HIS A 113 -6.04 22.65 9.61
C HIS A 113 -5.09 21.94 10.59
N TYR A 114 -3.96 22.55 10.93
CA TYR A 114 -2.89 21.92 11.70
C TYR A 114 -2.83 22.42 13.15
N GLY A 115 -3.97 22.80 13.73
CA GLY A 115 -3.99 23.39 15.06
C GLY A 115 -3.29 24.75 15.12
N ARG A 116 -2.81 25.14 16.30
CA ARG A 116 -2.25 26.48 16.56
C ARG A 116 -0.77 26.40 16.85
N PHE A 117 -0.01 27.39 16.36
CA PHE A 117 1.42 27.52 16.58
C PHE A 117 1.67 28.74 17.47
N LEU A 118 2.30 28.50 18.61
CA LEU A 118 2.58 29.56 19.58
C LEU A 118 4.09 29.79 19.67
N LEU A 119 4.50 31.05 19.77
CA LEU A 119 5.89 31.44 19.95
C LEU A 119 6.07 32.02 21.35
N ASP A 120 6.96 31.41 22.14
CA ASP A 120 7.36 31.96 23.44
C ASP A 120 8.23 33.21 23.20
N MET A 121 7.68 34.36 23.56
CA MET A 121 8.34 35.65 23.33
C MET A 121 9.41 35.93 24.38
N LEU A 122 9.39 35.24 25.52
CA LEU A 122 10.32 35.47 26.63
C LEU A 122 11.49 34.48 26.62
N MET A 123 11.44 33.46 25.77
CA MET A 123 12.53 32.51 25.58
C MET A 123 13.50 32.98 24.50
N VAL A 124 14.79 33.06 24.86
CA VAL A 124 15.85 33.23 23.86
C VAL A 124 15.94 31.97 23.00
N ARG A 125 15.87 32.14 21.67
CA ARG A 125 16.04 31.02 20.73
C ARG A 125 17.33 30.24 21.03
N PRO A 126 17.25 28.93 21.32
CA PRO A 126 18.45 28.13 21.58
C PRO A 126 19.38 28.04 20.37
N ALA A 127 20.67 27.77 20.63
CA ALA A 127 21.61 27.42 19.59
C ALA A 127 21.21 26.09 18.90
N PRO A 128 21.39 25.96 17.57
CA PRO A 128 20.98 24.76 16.84
C PRO A 128 21.74 23.52 17.33
N GLN A 129 21.03 22.41 17.51
CA GLN A 129 21.60 21.12 17.88
C GLN A 129 21.31 20.07 16.79
N PRO A 130 22.30 19.30 16.31
CA PRO A 130 22.06 18.20 15.37
C PRO A 130 21.19 17.12 16.02
N ALA A 131 19.98 16.89 15.49
CA ALA A 131 19.06 15.88 16.00
C ALA A 131 18.46 15.07 14.85
N GLN A 132 18.57 13.74 14.94
CA GLN A 132 18.01 12.82 13.92
C GLN A 132 16.69 12.19 14.37
N ILE A 133 16.56 11.85 15.66
CA ILE A 133 15.38 11.19 16.23
C ILE A 133 14.33 12.24 16.60
N ARG A 134 13.04 11.93 16.35
CA ARG A 134 11.90 12.84 16.57
C ARG A 134 11.88 13.52 17.94
N ARG A 135 12.02 12.76 19.04
CA ARG A 135 12.07 13.30 20.41
C ARG A 135 13.22 14.30 20.63
N ALA A 136 14.36 14.09 19.98
CA ALA A 136 15.50 15.01 20.08
C ALA A 136 15.25 16.31 19.28
N LYS A 137 14.59 16.19 18.11
CA LYS A 137 14.16 17.33 17.30
C LYS A 137 13.17 18.23 18.04
N GLU A 138 12.17 17.64 18.70
CA GLU A 138 11.20 18.38 19.54
C GLU A 138 11.88 19.17 20.65
N ARG A 139 12.85 18.56 21.35
CA ARG A 139 13.62 19.22 22.42
C ARG A 139 14.54 20.33 21.93
N ALA A 140 14.91 20.36 20.65
CA ALA A 140 15.80 21.36 20.09
C ALA A 140 15.12 22.71 19.82
N ILE A 141 13.79 22.73 19.74
CA ILE A 141 12.99 23.94 19.45
C ILE A 141 11.93 24.20 20.54
N PRO A 142 12.33 24.37 21.82
CA PRO A 142 11.42 24.52 22.94
C PRO A 142 10.61 25.82 22.93
N HIS A 143 11.05 26.83 22.18
CA HIS A 143 10.45 28.16 22.10
C HIS A 143 9.25 28.25 21.14
N ILE A 144 8.98 27.19 20.36
CA ILE A 144 7.81 27.10 19.48
C ILE A 144 6.95 25.98 19.99
N HIS A 145 5.69 26.25 20.29
CA HIS A 145 4.72 25.26 20.76
C HIS A 145 3.66 24.99 19.68
N HIS A 146 3.08 23.81 19.73
CA HIS A 146 1.95 23.41 18.87
C HIS A 146 0.84 22.88 19.77
N LEU A 147 -0.39 23.32 19.51
CA LEU A 147 -1.60 22.85 20.17
C LEU A 147 -2.53 22.22 19.14
N SER A 148 -2.87 20.96 19.37
CA SER A 148 -3.67 20.12 18.48
C SER A 148 -5.16 20.48 18.51
N SER A 149 -5.66 20.92 19.66
CA SER A 149 -7.06 21.30 19.87
C SER A 149 -7.17 22.66 20.57
N ALA A 150 -8.39 23.23 20.55
CA ALA A 150 -8.68 24.46 21.25
C ALA A 150 -8.60 24.30 22.78
N ASP A 151 -8.93 23.10 23.28
CA ASP A 151 -9.03 22.78 24.71
C ASP A 151 -7.67 22.41 25.35
N GLU A 152 -6.61 22.28 24.56
CA GLU A 152 -5.28 21.95 25.05
C GLU A 152 -4.66 23.15 25.78
N GLU A 153 -4.40 22.99 27.08
CA GLU A 153 -3.80 24.04 27.92
C GLU A 153 -2.26 24.01 27.87
N LEU A 154 -1.66 25.18 27.63
CA LEU A 154 -0.22 25.37 27.71
C LEU A 154 0.14 26.08 29.02
N ALA A 155 0.95 25.45 29.88
CA ALA A 155 1.37 26.01 31.16
C ALA A 155 2.06 27.40 31.04
N GLN A 156 2.72 27.65 29.91
CA GLN A 156 3.45 28.89 29.61
C GLN A 156 2.66 29.82 28.66
N ARG A 157 1.33 29.67 28.56
CA ARG A 157 0.52 30.41 27.58
C ARG A 157 0.67 31.93 27.67
N ALA A 158 0.83 32.46 28.88
CA ALA A 158 0.92 33.90 29.13
C ALA A 158 2.19 34.56 28.53
N SER A 159 3.28 33.79 28.34
CA SER A 159 4.51 34.26 27.69
C SER A 159 4.55 34.05 26.18
N CYS A 160 3.48 33.47 25.62
CA CYS A 160 3.43 33.10 24.22
C CYS A 160 2.46 33.97 23.43
N ILE A 161 2.73 34.14 22.13
CA ILE A 161 1.76 34.67 21.16
C ILE A 161 1.25 33.58 20.25
N ASP A 162 -0.05 33.63 19.94
CA ASP A 162 -0.69 32.79 18.94
C ASP A 162 -0.47 33.34 17.52
N LEU A 163 0.31 32.63 16.71
CA LEU A 163 0.67 33.08 15.36
C LEU A 163 -0.48 32.98 14.36
N SER A 164 -1.56 32.26 14.68
CA SER A 164 -2.73 32.18 13.80
C SER A 164 -3.39 33.55 13.56
N ASN A 165 -3.25 34.49 14.50
CA ASN A 165 -3.76 35.86 14.37
C ASN A 165 -2.81 36.79 13.60
N TRP A 166 -1.60 36.34 13.27
CA TRP A 166 -0.53 37.19 12.72
C TRP A 166 -0.92 37.87 11.41
N PHE A 167 -1.45 37.11 10.43
CA PHE A 167 -1.82 37.67 9.13
C PHE A 167 -2.92 38.72 9.25
N GLY A 168 -3.96 38.46 10.05
CA GLY A 168 -5.05 39.40 10.29
C GLY A 168 -4.56 40.68 10.95
N TRP A 169 -3.72 40.54 12.00
CA TRP A 169 -3.13 41.67 12.71
C TRP A 169 -2.23 42.53 11.81
N MET A 170 -1.33 41.91 11.04
CA MET A 170 -0.45 42.63 10.10
C MET A 170 -1.24 43.38 9.02
N THR A 171 -2.31 42.77 8.51
CA THR A 171 -3.18 43.38 7.48
C THR A 171 -3.94 44.58 8.04
N ALA A 172 -4.55 44.45 9.23
CA ALA A 172 -5.30 45.53 9.86
C ALA A 172 -4.42 46.74 10.21
N ARG A 173 -3.16 46.48 10.60
CA ARG A 173 -2.22 47.51 11.05
C ARG A 173 -1.45 48.20 9.92
N GLY A 174 -1.37 47.58 8.73
CA GLY A 174 -0.61 48.11 7.59
C GLY A 174 0.91 47.99 7.73
N GLY A 175 1.38 47.13 8.64
CA GLY A 175 2.80 46.90 8.93
C GLY A 175 3.27 47.44 10.28
N VAL A 176 4.54 47.15 10.59
CA VAL A 176 5.24 47.60 11.81
C VAL A 176 6.58 48.19 11.40
N ASP A 177 6.86 49.41 11.84
CA ASP A 177 8.19 50.01 11.67
C ASP A 177 9.17 49.38 12.68
N LEU A 178 10.24 48.79 12.16
CA LEU A 178 11.27 48.14 12.97
C LEU A 178 12.08 49.14 13.79
N SER A 179 12.12 50.41 13.38
CA SER A 179 12.87 51.46 14.06
C SER A 179 12.20 51.98 15.33
N GLU A 180 10.89 51.76 15.49
CA GLU A 180 10.09 52.15 16.66
C GLU A 180 9.92 51.00 17.68
N LEU A 181 10.54 49.84 17.41
CA LEU A 181 10.39 48.64 18.22
C LEU A 181 11.49 48.57 19.28
N ASP A 182 11.14 48.93 20.51
CA ASP A 182 12.03 48.91 21.68
C ASP A 182 11.38 48.20 22.88
N ALA A 183 12.14 48.11 23.98
CA ALA A 183 11.69 47.45 25.21
C ALA A 183 10.44 48.12 25.83
N THR A 184 10.14 49.37 25.49
CA THR A 184 8.99 50.10 26.04
C THR A 184 7.72 49.90 25.21
N SER A 185 7.84 49.70 23.89
CA SER A 185 6.70 49.52 22.98
C SER A 185 6.27 48.05 22.78
N VAL A 186 7.21 47.09 22.92
CA VAL A 186 6.97 45.67 22.59
C VAL A 186 5.81 45.04 23.36
N ALA A 187 5.67 45.30 24.67
CA ALA A 187 4.62 44.70 25.48
C ALA A 187 3.21 45.11 25.01
N SER A 188 3.07 46.35 24.53
CA SER A 188 1.80 46.83 23.98
C SER A 188 1.50 46.20 22.62
N LEU A 189 2.51 46.01 21.78
CA LEU A 189 2.36 45.37 20.47
C LEU A 189 1.98 43.90 20.59
N LEU A 190 2.60 43.17 21.54
CA LEU A 190 2.28 41.76 21.75
C LEU A 190 0.85 41.57 22.30
N ARG A 191 0.38 42.47 23.18
CA ARG A 191 -1.01 42.45 23.65
C ARG A 191 -2.03 42.83 22.57
N ASP A 192 -1.66 43.73 21.66
CA ASP A 192 -2.48 44.09 20.51
C ASP A 192 -2.61 42.92 19.52
N LEU A 193 -1.53 42.14 19.36
CA LEU A 193 -1.51 40.93 18.53
C LEU A 193 -2.26 39.76 19.18
N ASP A 194 -2.05 39.56 20.48
CA ASP A 194 -2.65 38.48 21.26
C ASP A 194 -3.00 38.98 22.68
N PRO A 195 -4.28 39.24 22.97
CA PRO A 195 -4.72 39.73 24.28
C PRO A 195 -4.40 38.79 25.45
N LEU A 196 -4.15 37.50 25.18
CA LEU A 196 -3.77 36.51 26.20
C LEU A 196 -2.29 36.57 26.58
N PHE A 197 -1.50 37.42 25.93
CA PHE A 197 -0.12 37.71 26.32
C PHE A 197 -0.12 38.58 27.59
N GLU A 198 0.00 37.93 28.74
CA GLU A 198 -0.01 38.58 30.05
C GLU A 198 1.37 38.51 30.72
N GLY A 199 2.07 39.64 30.73
CA GLY A 199 3.34 39.77 31.44
C GLY A 199 3.70 41.24 31.67
N GLN A 200 3.93 41.61 32.93
CA GLN A 200 4.74 42.78 33.22
C GLN A 200 6.19 42.39 32.91
N LEU A 201 6.67 42.78 31.73
CA LEU A 201 8.00 42.40 31.28
C LEU A 201 9.04 43.14 32.11
N SER A 202 9.98 42.38 32.70
CA SER A 202 11.23 42.96 33.17
C SER A 202 12.01 43.55 31.99
N PRO A 203 12.98 44.46 32.22
CA PRO A 203 13.78 45.04 31.13
C PRO A 203 14.43 43.99 30.21
N GLN A 204 14.93 42.88 30.78
CA GLN A 204 15.57 41.79 30.03
C GLN A 204 14.55 40.97 29.22
N GLU A 205 13.37 40.71 29.79
CA GLU A 205 12.27 40.04 29.07
C GLU A 205 11.74 40.90 27.93
N ALA A 206 11.65 42.21 28.13
CA ALA A 206 11.26 43.16 27.10
C ALA A 206 12.29 43.21 25.95
N GLU A 207 13.59 43.17 26.25
CA GLU A 207 14.63 43.05 25.22
C GLU A 207 14.50 41.73 24.44
N THR A 208 14.30 40.60 25.13
CA THR A 208 14.14 39.28 24.51
C THR A 208 12.91 39.23 23.61
N ALA A 209 11.78 39.74 24.11
CA ALA A 209 10.54 39.85 23.36
C ALA A 209 10.69 40.75 22.13
N ALA A 210 11.40 41.87 22.25
CA ALA A 210 11.66 42.76 21.14
C ALA A 210 12.51 42.07 20.06
N ASP A 211 13.56 41.34 20.45
CA ASP A 211 14.38 40.56 19.51
C ASP A 211 13.60 39.46 18.80
N ASN A 212 12.76 38.72 19.54
CA ASN A 212 11.91 37.69 18.97
C ASN A 212 10.88 38.28 17.98
N LEU A 213 10.28 39.43 18.30
CA LEU A 213 9.36 40.12 17.39
C LEU A 213 10.09 40.65 16.14
N ARG A 214 11.33 41.16 16.27
CA ARG A 214 12.16 41.53 15.11
C ARG A 214 12.44 40.34 14.21
N ARG A 215 12.74 39.16 14.77
CA ARG A 215 12.96 37.92 14.01
C ARG A 215 11.71 37.52 13.23
N LEU A 216 10.54 37.60 13.87
CA LEU A 216 9.26 37.27 13.26
C LEU A 216 8.89 38.25 12.13
N LEU A 217 9.12 39.55 12.31
CA LEU A 217 8.94 40.57 11.28
C LEU A 217 9.90 40.38 10.09
N ARG A 218 11.15 39.97 10.34
CA ARG A 218 12.11 39.61 9.27
C ARG A 218 11.66 38.35 8.53
N ALA A 219 11.23 37.32 9.25
CA ALA A 219 10.66 36.10 8.68
C ALA A 219 9.47 36.41 7.76
N TRP A 220 8.57 37.28 8.19
CA TRP A 220 7.40 37.72 7.41
C TRP A 220 7.78 38.43 6.09
N LYS A 221 8.86 39.23 6.12
CA LYS A 221 9.39 39.94 4.94
C LYS A 221 10.40 39.14 4.13
N LYS A 222 10.77 37.93 4.58
CA LYS A 222 11.80 37.12 3.93
C LYS A 222 11.35 36.74 2.52
N ARG A 223 12.21 37.00 1.54
CA ARG A 223 11.96 36.69 0.12
C ARG A 223 12.39 35.26 -0.20
N ILE A 224 11.51 34.52 -0.87
CA ILE A 224 11.64 33.13 -1.30
C ILE A 224 11.75 33.15 -2.83
N PRO A 225 12.75 32.50 -3.44
CA PRO A 225 12.85 32.40 -4.90
C PRO A 225 11.64 31.66 -5.49
N VAL A 226 11.08 32.18 -6.59
CA VAL A 226 10.05 31.50 -7.39
C VAL A 226 10.64 31.18 -8.76
N LEU A 227 10.77 29.89 -9.02
CA LEU A 227 11.18 29.35 -10.31
C LEU A 227 9.95 29.09 -11.16
N ARG A 228 10.02 29.37 -12.46
CA ARG A 228 8.93 29.19 -13.41
C ARG A 228 9.38 28.31 -14.57
N ALA A 229 8.59 27.29 -14.89
CA ALA A 229 8.82 26.39 -16.00
C ALA A 229 7.60 26.34 -16.92
N ARG A 230 7.74 26.78 -18.17
CA ARG A 230 6.74 26.52 -19.21
C ARG A 230 7.04 25.17 -19.85
N VAL A 231 6.05 24.31 -19.94
CA VAL A 231 6.18 22.99 -20.54
C VAL A 231 5.06 22.72 -21.54
N ASP A 232 5.29 21.82 -22.47
CA ASP A 232 4.36 21.59 -23.57
C ASP A 232 3.22 20.68 -23.13
N THR A 233 3.55 19.55 -22.47
CA THR A 233 2.61 18.48 -22.14
C THR A 233 2.53 18.19 -20.64
N PRO A 234 1.44 17.56 -20.14
CA PRO A 234 1.38 17.07 -18.76
C PRO A 234 2.47 16.07 -18.40
N LEU A 235 2.99 15.31 -19.38
CA LEU A 235 4.11 14.38 -19.15
C LEU A 235 5.42 15.12 -18.83
N ASP A 236 5.63 16.29 -19.42
CA ASP A 236 6.79 17.13 -19.11
C ASP A 236 6.71 17.64 -17.66
N VAL A 237 5.51 17.95 -17.15
CA VAL A 237 5.30 18.29 -15.73
C VAL A 237 5.75 17.15 -14.82
N LEU A 238 5.34 15.92 -15.14
CA LEU A 238 5.73 14.72 -14.41
C LEU A 238 7.26 14.50 -14.49
N GLU A 239 7.85 14.68 -15.67
CA GLU A 239 9.30 14.57 -15.86
C GLU A 239 10.07 15.58 -14.99
N VAL A 240 9.63 16.84 -14.98
CA VAL A 240 10.24 17.89 -14.13
C VAL A 240 10.05 17.53 -12.64
N PHE A 241 8.85 17.10 -12.24
CA PHE A 241 8.56 16.67 -10.86
C PHE A 241 9.48 15.53 -10.42
N THR A 242 9.63 14.48 -11.25
CA THR A 242 10.49 13.34 -10.93
C THR A 242 11.95 13.75 -10.80
N ARG A 243 12.48 14.55 -11.72
CA ARG A 243 13.90 14.96 -11.71
C ARG A 243 14.28 15.82 -10.51
N ILE A 244 13.38 16.70 -10.08
CA ILE A 244 13.63 17.57 -8.93
C ILE A 244 13.58 16.80 -7.62
N ASN A 245 12.61 15.88 -7.49
CA ASN A 245 12.45 15.12 -6.26
C ASN A 245 13.47 13.99 -6.11
N LEU A 246 13.86 13.32 -7.20
CA LEU A 246 14.86 12.24 -7.15
C LEU A 246 16.29 12.73 -6.84
N GLY A 247 16.57 14.02 -7.04
CA GLY A 247 17.90 14.60 -6.82
C GLY A 247 18.21 15.08 -5.39
N GLY A 248 17.19 15.22 -4.52
CA GLY A 248 17.36 15.93 -3.23
C GLY A 248 16.72 15.28 -1.99
N VAL A 249 15.55 14.64 -2.09
CA VAL A 249 14.87 13.94 -0.97
C VAL A 249 13.95 12.84 -1.54
N ASP A 250 14.11 11.60 -1.05
CA ASP A 250 13.37 10.40 -1.46
C ASP A 250 11.84 10.55 -1.40
N VAL A 251 11.21 11.01 -2.49
CA VAL A 251 9.81 10.68 -2.77
C VAL A 251 9.80 9.20 -3.13
N ALA A 252 9.04 8.39 -2.38
CA ALA A 252 8.99 6.95 -2.60
C ALA A 252 8.58 6.65 -4.05
N GLY A 253 9.19 5.67 -4.70
CA GLY A 253 8.86 5.33 -6.11
C GLY A 253 7.37 5.08 -6.36
N ALA A 254 6.64 4.61 -5.34
CA ALA A 254 5.18 4.45 -5.38
C ALA A 254 4.41 5.78 -5.41
N ASP A 255 4.88 6.82 -4.71
CA ASP A 255 4.29 8.16 -4.76
C ASP A 255 4.49 8.78 -6.15
N VAL A 256 5.69 8.59 -6.72
CA VAL A 256 6.02 9.05 -8.08
C VAL A 256 5.16 8.32 -9.11
N TYR A 257 4.98 7.01 -8.95
CA TYR A 257 4.07 6.21 -9.78
C TYR A 257 2.63 6.73 -9.69
N PHE A 258 2.10 6.96 -8.49
CA PHE A 258 0.75 7.47 -8.33
C PHE A 258 0.57 8.87 -8.92
N ALA A 259 1.57 9.73 -8.76
CA ALA A 259 1.59 11.05 -9.39
C ALA A 259 1.55 10.94 -10.93
N GLY A 260 2.27 9.97 -11.49
CA GLY A 260 2.16 9.62 -12.90
C GLY A 260 0.76 9.15 -13.28
N VAL A 261 0.11 8.34 -12.44
CA VAL A 261 -1.27 7.87 -12.64
C VAL A 261 -2.26 9.02 -12.76
N LYS A 262 -2.23 9.96 -11.82
CA LYS A 262 -3.11 11.13 -11.82
C LYS A 262 -2.92 12.05 -13.02
N THR A 263 -1.74 12.03 -13.63
CA THR A 263 -1.44 12.86 -14.80
C THR A 263 -2.27 12.43 -16.02
N PHE A 264 -2.63 11.15 -16.15
CA PHE A 264 -3.43 10.64 -17.28
C PHE A 264 -4.84 10.18 -16.92
N TRP A 265 -5.09 9.89 -15.64
CA TRP A 265 -6.38 9.47 -15.13
C TRP A 265 -6.79 10.47 -14.05
N PRO A 266 -7.51 11.55 -14.42
CA PRO A 266 -7.86 12.61 -13.47
C PRO A 266 -8.64 12.09 -12.28
N ASP A 267 -9.70 11.32 -12.52
CA ASP A 267 -10.54 10.73 -11.46
C ASP A 267 -9.87 9.60 -10.64
N ALA A 268 -8.55 9.36 -10.80
CA ALA A 268 -7.84 8.27 -10.14
C ALA A 268 -7.99 8.28 -8.62
N GLU A 269 -7.79 9.43 -7.95
CA GLU A 269 -7.87 9.52 -6.48
C GLU A 269 -9.25 9.07 -5.99
N ARG A 270 -10.31 9.64 -6.57
CA ARG A 270 -11.70 9.31 -6.20
C ARG A 270 -12.02 7.83 -6.46
N ARG A 271 -11.65 7.30 -7.62
CA ARG A 271 -11.96 5.90 -7.97
C ARG A 271 -11.18 4.89 -7.14
N ILE A 272 -9.94 5.21 -6.78
CA ILE A 272 -9.13 4.41 -5.85
C ILE A 272 -9.74 4.46 -4.44
N ASP A 273 -10.24 5.62 -4.00
CA ASP A 273 -10.95 5.74 -2.71
C ASP A 273 -12.24 4.93 -2.71
N ASP A 274 -13.05 5.03 -3.77
CA ASP A 274 -14.28 4.27 -3.93
C ASP A 274 -14.00 2.75 -3.88
N PHE A 275 -12.92 2.30 -4.52
CA PHE A 275 -12.47 0.90 -4.46
C PHE A 275 -11.98 0.51 -3.07
N LEU A 276 -11.15 1.35 -2.42
CA LEU A 276 -10.63 1.09 -1.09
C LEU A 276 -11.74 1.01 -0.03
N SER A 277 -12.79 1.83 -0.14
CA SER A 277 -13.97 1.75 0.73
C SER A 277 -14.70 0.42 0.59
N SER A 278 -14.71 -0.19 -0.60
CA SER A 278 -15.28 -1.52 -0.83
C SER A 278 -14.37 -2.66 -0.38
N VAL A 279 -13.06 -2.44 -0.36
CA VAL A 279 -12.03 -3.47 -0.08
C VAL A 279 -11.05 -2.96 1.00
N PRO A 280 -11.51 -2.75 2.25
CA PRO A 280 -10.75 -2.04 3.28
C PRO A 280 -9.47 -2.78 3.73
N VAL A 281 -9.35 -4.08 3.46
CA VAL A 281 -8.16 -4.89 3.79
C VAL A 281 -6.89 -4.45 3.04
N LEU A 282 -7.03 -3.65 1.97
CA LEU A 282 -5.90 -3.03 1.26
C LEU A 282 -5.29 -1.83 2.02
N ARG A 283 -5.97 -1.31 3.06
CA ARG A 283 -5.53 -0.28 4.02
C ARG A 283 -5.34 1.14 3.49
N ASP A 284 -4.69 1.30 2.34
CA ASP A 284 -4.32 2.61 1.82
C ASP A 284 -4.34 2.68 0.27
N ARG A 285 -4.37 3.92 -0.24
CA ARG A 285 -4.41 4.21 -1.69
C ARG A 285 -3.24 3.59 -2.46
N VAL A 286 -2.05 3.55 -1.85
CA VAL A 286 -0.83 3.05 -2.51
C VAL A 286 -0.94 1.55 -2.73
N SER A 287 -1.43 0.81 -1.73
CA SER A 287 -1.68 -0.62 -1.80
C SER A 287 -2.82 -0.95 -2.76
N THR A 288 -3.91 -0.17 -2.76
CA THR A 288 -4.99 -0.31 -3.75
C THR A 288 -4.51 -0.08 -5.18
N LEU A 289 -3.77 1.01 -5.42
CA LEU A 289 -3.22 1.29 -6.75
C LEU A 289 -2.24 0.20 -7.19
N ARG A 290 -1.41 -0.30 -6.27
CA ARG A 290 -0.49 -1.40 -6.54
C ARG A 290 -1.24 -2.66 -6.93
N PHE A 291 -2.26 -3.04 -6.17
CA PHE A 291 -3.10 -4.18 -6.46
C PHE A 291 -3.74 -4.08 -7.87
N LEU A 292 -4.41 -2.96 -8.15
CA LEU A 292 -5.03 -2.71 -9.46
C LEU A 292 -3.99 -2.71 -10.60
N SER A 293 -2.83 -2.10 -10.39
CA SER A 293 -1.75 -2.09 -11.39
C SER A 293 -1.18 -3.49 -11.66
N ARG A 294 -1.10 -4.33 -10.62
CA ARG A 294 -0.67 -5.73 -10.77
C ARG A 294 -1.70 -6.55 -11.53
N LEU A 295 -2.99 -6.39 -11.21
CA LEU A 295 -4.09 -7.02 -11.95
C LEU A 295 -4.10 -6.55 -13.41
N ALA A 296 -4.07 -5.25 -13.68
CA ALA A 296 -4.08 -4.71 -15.03
C ALA A 296 -2.90 -5.22 -15.87
N ALA A 297 -1.67 -5.15 -15.34
CA ALA A 297 -0.50 -5.60 -16.07
C ALA A 297 -0.50 -7.11 -16.32
N ARG A 298 -0.83 -7.92 -15.32
CA ARG A 298 -0.92 -9.38 -15.48
C ARG A 298 -2.08 -9.75 -16.40
N GLY A 299 -3.21 -9.08 -16.27
CA GLY A 299 -4.37 -9.17 -17.16
C GLY A 299 -3.95 -9.05 -18.61
N LEU A 300 -3.22 -8.00 -18.95
CA LEU A 300 -2.68 -7.74 -20.30
C LEU A 300 -1.53 -8.68 -20.73
N GLY A 301 -1.24 -9.75 -19.99
CA GLY A 301 -0.10 -10.64 -20.25
C GLY A 301 1.26 -9.97 -20.10
N GLN A 302 1.34 -8.83 -19.40
CA GLN A 302 2.60 -8.12 -19.14
C GLN A 302 3.28 -8.63 -17.87
N SER A 303 4.57 -8.31 -17.72
CA SER A 303 5.32 -8.59 -16.50
C SER A 303 4.76 -7.80 -15.30
N ASP A 304 4.77 -8.41 -14.11
CA ASP A 304 4.34 -7.78 -12.85
C ASP A 304 4.98 -6.39 -12.65
N VAL A 305 4.18 -5.40 -12.24
CA VAL A 305 4.56 -3.98 -12.10
C VAL A 305 5.49 -3.68 -10.93
N LEU A 306 5.77 -4.64 -10.05
CA LEU A 306 6.73 -4.40 -8.98
C LEU A 306 8.15 -4.16 -9.53
N PRO A 307 8.98 -3.34 -8.86
CA PRO A 307 8.54 -2.17 -8.10
C PRO A 307 7.82 -1.19 -9.04
N MET A 308 6.77 -0.53 -8.54
CA MET A 308 5.98 0.42 -9.33
C MET A 308 6.88 1.58 -9.80
N THR A 309 6.99 1.72 -11.11
CA THR A 309 7.94 2.61 -11.81
C THR A 309 7.18 3.39 -12.87
N VAL A 310 7.38 4.71 -12.93
CA VAL A 310 6.62 5.60 -13.83
C VAL A 310 6.86 5.26 -15.29
N GLU A 311 8.03 4.72 -15.62
CA GLU A 311 8.39 4.28 -16.98
C GLU A 311 7.39 3.25 -17.54
N ARG A 312 6.73 2.47 -16.66
CA ARG A 312 5.71 1.50 -17.06
C ARG A 312 4.42 2.14 -17.59
N LEU A 313 4.18 3.41 -17.27
CA LEU A 313 2.98 4.16 -17.70
C LEU A 313 3.19 4.82 -19.08
N ALA A 314 4.43 4.85 -19.57
CA ALA A 314 4.80 5.46 -20.84
C ALA A 314 4.74 4.49 -22.03
N GLY A 315 4.63 5.06 -23.24
CA GLY A 315 4.64 4.31 -24.49
C GLY A 315 3.39 3.46 -24.74
N PRO A 316 3.40 2.62 -25.81
CA PRO A 316 2.22 1.84 -26.20
C PRO A 316 1.75 0.83 -25.16
N LYS A 317 2.68 0.12 -24.49
CA LYS A 317 2.34 -0.82 -23.40
C LYS A 317 1.77 -0.11 -22.18
N GLY A 318 2.31 1.07 -21.87
CA GLY A 318 1.79 1.94 -20.83
C GLY A 318 0.39 2.44 -21.15
N ALA A 319 0.10 2.83 -22.39
CA ALA A 319 -1.25 3.24 -22.80
C ALA A 319 -2.32 2.18 -22.46
N LEU A 320 -2.06 0.91 -22.79
CA LEU A 320 -2.98 -0.19 -22.46
C LEU A 320 -3.08 -0.43 -20.95
N LEU A 321 -1.96 -0.33 -20.22
CA LEU A 321 -1.97 -0.44 -18.76
C LEU A 321 -2.85 0.64 -18.11
N ARG A 322 -2.83 1.87 -18.64
CA ARG A 322 -3.64 2.99 -18.16
C ARG A 322 -5.13 2.78 -18.43
N GLU A 323 -5.47 2.24 -19.59
CA GLU A 323 -6.83 1.88 -19.96
C GLU A 323 -7.37 0.76 -19.06
N ALA A 324 -6.60 -0.32 -18.87
CA ALA A 324 -7.00 -1.45 -18.02
C ALA A 324 -7.13 -1.05 -16.55
N LEU A 325 -6.26 -0.14 -16.06
CA LEU A 325 -6.40 0.45 -14.73
C LEU A 325 -7.72 1.22 -14.57
N THR A 326 -8.16 1.91 -15.62
CA THR A 326 -9.41 2.69 -15.61
C THR A 326 -10.63 1.77 -15.63
N GLU A 327 -10.58 0.68 -16.40
CA GLU A 327 -11.62 -0.36 -16.45
C GLU A 327 -11.79 -1.06 -15.09
N LEU A 328 -10.71 -1.58 -14.49
CA LEU A 328 -10.77 -2.26 -13.18
C LEU A 328 -11.22 -1.35 -12.02
N ALA A 329 -11.13 -0.04 -12.20
CA ALA A 329 -11.58 0.95 -11.24
C ALA A 329 -12.91 1.60 -11.65
N ALA A 330 -13.66 0.98 -12.58
CA ALA A 330 -15.02 1.39 -12.90
C ALA A 330 -15.97 1.08 -11.72
N PRO A 331 -17.01 1.91 -11.50
CA PRO A 331 -17.94 1.70 -10.39
C PRO A 331 -18.67 0.35 -10.43
N ASP A 332 -19.04 -0.09 -11.63
CA ASP A 332 -19.83 -1.30 -11.91
C ASP A 332 -18.95 -2.48 -12.39
N ASP A 333 -17.67 -2.45 -12.04
CA ASP A 333 -16.72 -3.50 -12.38
C ASP A 333 -17.01 -4.79 -11.58
N ASP A 334 -17.01 -5.92 -12.30
CA ASP A 334 -17.29 -7.25 -11.74
C ASP A 334 -16.25 -7.67 -10.70
N VAL A 335 -14.97 -7.34 -10.90
CA VAL A 335 -13.92 -7.62 -9.91
C VAL A 335 -14.24 -6.90 -8.60
N ARG A 336 -14.54 -5.59 -8.64
CA ARG A 336 -14.90 -4.84 -7.43
C ARG A 336 -16.11 -5.47 -6.71
N ALA A 337 -17.14 -5.89 -7.44
CA ALA A 337 -18.32 -6.53 -6.88
C ALA A 337 -17.97 -7.86 -6.16
N LYS A 338 -17.17 -8.73 -6.79
CA LYS A 338 -16.69 -9.99 -6.19
C LYS A 338 -15.91 -9.74 -4.90
N LEU A 339 -14.99 -8.78 -4.91
CA LEU A 339 -14.18 -8.46 -3.73
C LEU A 339 -15.02 -7.84 -2.60
N ALA A 340 -15.98 -6.98 -2.93
CA ALA A 340 -16.90 -6.36 -1.97
C ALA A 340 -17.83 -7.39 -1.30
N ALA A 341 -18.15 -8.49 -1.98
CA ALA A 341 -18.86 -9.62 -1.39
C ALA A 341 -17.95 -10.50 -0.52
N PHE A 342 -16.76 -10.83 -1.03
CA PHE A 342 -15.82 -11.73 -0.35
C PHE A 342 -15.26 -11.15 0.96
N VAL A 343 -14.83 -9.89 0.98
CA VAL A 343 -14.09 -9.34 2.14
C VAL A 343 -14.92 -9.36 3.42
N PRO A 344 -16.15 -8.81 3.46
CA PRO A 344 -16.99 -8.87 4.66
C PRO A 344 -17.24 -10.31 5.08
N TRP A 345 -17.61 -11.18 4.13
CA TRP A 345 -17.87 -12.60 4.37
C TRP A 345 -16.65 -13.29 5.02
N PHE A 346 -15.46 -13.13 4.43
CA PHE A 346 -14.26 -13.79 4.92
C PHE A 346 -13.84 -13.25 6.29
N THR A 347 -13.93 -11.94 6.51
CA THR A 347 -13.60 -11.35 7.82
C THR A 347 -14.55 -11.75 8.94
N GLU A 348 -15.79 -12.13 8.61
CA GLU A 348 -16.76 -12.67 9.57
C GLU A 348 -16.54 -14.16 9.84
N LYS A 349 -16.25 -14.95 8.81
CA LYS A 349 -16.19 -16.42 8.87
C LYS A 349 -14.82 -16.98 9.24
N SER A 350 -13.74 -16.27 8.94
CA SER A 350 -12.36 -16.71 9.15
C SER A 350 -12.09 -16.98 10.64
N GLU A 351 -11.39 -18.08 10.92
CA GLU A 351 -10.97 -18.42 12.29
C GLU A 351 -9.81 -17.55 12.79
N LEU A 352 -9.18 -16.76 11.91
CA LEU A 352 -8.10 -15.83 12.25
C LEU A 352 -8.61 -14.61 13.03
N GLY A 353 -9.84 -14.17 12.77
CA GLY A 353 -10.45 -13.03 13.46
C GLY A 353 -9.55 -11.80 13.47
N TYR A 354 -9.18 -11.32 14.66
CA TYR A 354 -8.34 -10.14 14.84
C TYR A 354 -6.94 -10.28 14.21
N VAL A 355 -6.43 -11.51 14.05
CA VAL A 355 -5.12 -11.74 13.40
C VAL A 355 -5.09 -11.19 11.98
N LEU A 356 -6.23 -11.05 11.31
CA LEU A 356 -6.33 -10.43 9.98
C LEU A 356 -5.81 -8.98 9.95
N HIS A 357 -5.83 -8.24 11.08
CA HIS A 357 -5.22 -6.91 11.20
C HIS A 357 -3.69 -6.93 11.23
N GLU A 358 -3.09 -8.06 11.62
CA GLU A 358 -1.64 -8.28 11.62
C GLU A 358 -1.13 -8.79 10.26
N VAL A 359 -2.02 -9.29 9.40
CA VAL A 359 -1.70 -9.75 8.05
C VAL A 359 -1.38 -8.56 7.15
N GLY A 360 -0.17 -8.54 6.58
CA GLY A 360 0.26 -7.48 5.67
C GLY A 360 -0.62 -7.39 4.41
N PRO A 361 -0.89 -6.18 3.88
CA PRO A 361 -1.79 -5.98 2.73
C PRO A 361 -1.34 -6.73 1.47
N GLU A 362 -0.05 -7.05 1.35
CA GLU A 362 0.50 -7.78 0.20
C GLU A 362 0.18 -9.27 0.20
N LEU A 363 -0.14 -9.86 1.36
CA LEU A 363 -0.69 -11.22 1.40
C LEU A 363 -2.18 -11.21 1.04
N TRP A 364 -2.89 -10.15 1.44
CA TRP A 364 -4.26 -9.91 1.00
C TRP A 364 -4.35 -9.76 -0.52
N GLU A 365 -3.41 -9.07 -1.16
CA GLU A 365 -3.36 -8.95 -2.63
C GLU A 365 -3.44 -10.30 -3.34
N ASP A 366 -2.82 -11.36 -2.78
CA ASP A 366 -2.82 -12.67 -3.41
C ASP A 366 -4.21 -13.35 -3.29
N VAL A 367 -4.84 -13.25 -2.13
CA VAL A 367 -6.22 -13.75 -1.91
C VAL A 367 -7.21 -12.99 -2.78
N LEU A 368 -7.11 -11.66 -2.82
CA LEU A 368 -7.97 -10.81 -3.63
C LEU A 368 -7.75 -11.07 -5.13
N ALA A 369 -6.53 -11.36 -5.58
CA ALA A 369 -6.28 -11.70 -6.97
C ALA A 369 -6.92 -13.04 -7.39
N TRP A 370 -6.91 -14.04 -6.50
CA TRP A 370 -7.63 -15.29 -6.73
C TRP A 370 -9.14 -15.06 -6.88
N VAL A 371 -9.73 -14.27 -5.99
CA VAL A 371 -11.16 -13.92 -6.06
C VAL A 371 -11.47 -13.09 -7.32
N ALA A 372 -10.61 -12.12 -7.65
CA ALA A 372 -10.78 -11.24 -8.81
C ALA A 372 -10.86 -12.02 -10.13
N ALA A 373 -9.95 -12.98 -10.34
CA ALA A 373 -9.91 -13.79 -11.56
C ALA A 373 -10.90 -14.96 -11.56
N SER A 374 -11.63 -15.19 -10.47
CA SER A 374 -12.53 -16.31 -10.36
C SER A 374 -13.81 -16.11 -11.18
N PRO A 375 -14.23 -17.07 -12.03
CA PRO A 375 -15.49 -16.96 -12.78
C PRO A 375 -16.70 -16.96 -11.85
N ASP A 376 -16.72 -17.87 -10.87
CA ASP A 376 -17.78 -18.01 -9.87
C ASP A 376 -17.21 -17.68 -8.48
N ALA A 377 -17.47 -16.46 -7.99
CA ALA A 377 -17.05 -16.00 -6.67
C ALA A 377 -18.25 -16.00 -5.71
N ASP A 378 -18.73 -17.19 -5.38
CA ASP A 378 -19.88 -17.42 -4.51
C ASP A 378 -19.47 -17.95 -3.11
N GLU A 379 -20.43 -17.93 -2.19
CA GLU A 379 -20.22 -18.38 -0.80
C GLU A 379 -19.82 -19.86 -0.72
N ALA A 380 -20.37 -20.74 -1.55
CA ALA A 380 -20.03 -22.16 -1.54
C ALA A 380 -18.55 -22.39 -1.90
N ARG A 381 -18.03 -21.63 -2.86
CA ARG A 381 -16.61 -21.67 -3.20
C ARG A 381 -15.74 -21.02 -2.13
N PHE A 382 -16.21 -19.97 -1.48
CA PHE A 382 -15.45 -19.38 -0.39
C PHE A 382 -15.36 -20.33 0.82
N GLU A 383 -16.45 -21.00 1.19
CA GLU A 383 -16.51 -21.97 2.29
C GLU A 383 -15.50 -23.11 2.10
N ARG A 384 -15.45 -23.72 0.92
CA ARG A 384 -14.49 -24.80 0.63
C ARG A 384 -13.02 -24.36 0.61
N ASN A 385 -12.74 -23.06 0.51
CA ASN A 385 -11.37 -22.51 0.44
C ASN A 385 -10.92 -21.81 1.73
N ILE A 386 -11.81 -21.60 2.70
CA ILE A 386 -11.52 -20.78 3.88
C ILE A 386 -10.32 -21.30 4.69
N GLU A 387 -10.21 -22.62 4.87
CA GLU A 387 -9.11 -23.25 5.62
C GLU A 387 -7.75 -23.04 4.92
N ALA A 388 -7.73 -23.14 3.59
CA ALA A 388 -6.52 -22.94 2.79
C ALA A 388 -6.08 -21.47 2.82
N ILE A 389 -7.03 -20.53 2.75
CA ILE A 389 -6.77 -19.09 2.82
C ILE A 389 -6.29 -18.70 4.23
N ASP A 390 -6.94 -19.21 5.28
CA ASP A 390 -6.52 -18.97 6.67
C ASP A 390 -5.10 -19.49 6.92
N ALA A 391 -4.80 -20.72 6.49
CA ALA A 391 -3.47 -21.28 6.59
C ALA A 391 -2.44 -20.49 5.75
N TYR A 392 -2.83 -19.97 4.59
CA TYR A 392 -1.95 -19.14 3.77
C TYR A 392 -1.59 -17.83 4.47
N LEU A 393 -2.59 -17.06 4.91
CA LEU A 393 -2.39 -15.76 5.53
C LEU A 393 -1.63 -15.90 6.86
N LEU A 394 -1.98 -16.90 7.68
CA LEU A 394 -1.29 -17.16 8.95
C LEU A 394 0.13 -17.68 8.72
N GLY A 395 0.30 -18.70 7.86
CA GLY A 395 1.59 -19.33 7.59
C GLY A 395 2.60 -18.36 6.99
N ALA A 396 2.23 -17.64 5.93
CA ALA A 396 3.12 -16.65 5.32
C ALA A 396 3.50 -15.52 6.28
N THR A 397 2.61 -15.16 7.21
CA THR A 397 2.86 -14.16 8.27
C THR A 397 3.83 -14.68 9.34
N LEU A 398 3.55 -15.86 9.91
CA LEU A 398 4.39 -16.46 10.96
C LEU A 398 5.81 -16.75 10.46
N PHE A 399 5.92 -17.31 9.26
CA PHE A 399 7.21 -17.67 8.67
C PHE A 399 7.89 -16.51 7.93
N GLN A 400 7.28 -15.32 7.95
CA GLN A 400 7.83 -14.06 7.44
C GLN A 400 8.26 -14.16 5.96
N TYR A 401 7.48 -14.86 5.13
CA TYR A 401 7.85 -15.19 3.75
C TYR A 401 8.27 -13.95 2.96
N ARG A 402 7.49 -12.87 3.10
CA ARG A 402 7.77 -11.59 2.43
C ARG A 402 9.01 -10.88 2.99
N GLN A 403 9.24 -10.90 4.29
CA GLN A 403 10.41 -10.25 4.91
C GLN A 403 11.70 -11.02 4.62
N VAL A 404 11.61 -12.32 4.35
CA VAL A 404 12.73 -13.15 3.91
C VAL A 404 12.95 -12.97 2.40
N MET A 405 11.94 -13.25 1.57
CA MET A 405 12.09 -13.44 0.11
C MET A 405 11.71 -12.21 -0.73
N GLY A 406 11.12 -11.17 -0.14
CA GLY A 406 10.80 -9.91 -0.79
C GLY A 406 9.91 -10.05 -2.02
N ASP A 407 10.20 -9.27 -3.06
CA ASP A 407 9.41 -9.23 -4.30
C ASP A 407 9.46 -10.55 -5.10
N THR A 408 10.46 -11.41 -4.88
CA THR A 408 10.49 -12.73 -5.53
C THR A 408 9.29 -13.57 -5.12
N PHE A 409 9.01 -13.67 -3.81
CA PHE A 409 7.83 -14.37 -3.31
C PHE A 409 6.54 -13.72 -3.81
N ARG A 410 6.45 -12.38 -3.69
CA ARG A 410 5.25 -11.63 -4.09
C ARG A 410 4.84 -11.83 -5.54
N ARG A 411 5.81 -11.89 -6.47
CA ARG A 411 5.54 -12.12 -7.89
C ARG A 411 5.10 -13.54 -8.19
N LEU A 412 5.66 -14.51 -7.46
CA LEU A 412 5.32 -15.93 -7.59
C LEU A 412 3.92 -16.19 -7.05
N SER A 413 3.66 -15.84 -5.78
CA SER A 413 2.37 -16.08 -5.13
C SER A 413 1.23 -15.47 -5.93
N PHE A 414 1.37 -14.20 -6.34
CA PHE A 414 0.37 -13.51 -7.15
C PHE A 414 0.14 -14.14 -8.52
N GLY A 415 1.18 -14.71 -9.14
CA GLY A 415 1.02 -15.42 -10.41
C GLY A 415 0.25 -16.73 -10.25
N GLU A 416 0.58 -17.52 -9.23
CA GLU A 416 -0.08 -18.80 -8.95
C GLU A 416 -1.56 -18.61 -8.60
N VAL A 417 -1.89 -17.67 -7.72
CA VAL A 417 -3.27 -17.38 -7.30
C VAL A 417 -4.13 -16.83 -8.44
N LEU A 418 -3.57 -15.96 -9.28
CA LEU A 418 -4.29 -15.39 -10.42
C LEU A 418 -4.57 -16.46 -11.47
N HIS A 419 -3.60 -17.35 -11.73
CA HIS A 419 -3.78 -18.46 -12.64
C HIS A 419 -4.85 -19.44 -12.15
N ALA A 420 -4.74 -19.91 -10.89
CA ALA A 420 -5.74 -20.80 -10.30
C ALA A 420 -7.15 -20.16 -10.31
N GLY A 421 -7.25 -18.89 -9.94
CA GLY A 421 -8.50 -18.13 -10.00
C GLY A 421 -9.10 -18.16 -11.41
N SER A 422 -8.30 -17.84 -12.43
CA SER A 422 -8.74 -17.79 -13.84
C SER A 422 -9.24 -19.12 -14.41
N LEU A 423 -8.76 -20.25 -13.87
CA LEU A 423 -9.20 -21.58 -14.26
C LEU A 423 -10.44 -22.06 -13.49
N GLY A 424 -10.88 -21.32 -12.48
CA GLY A 424 -11.92 -21.77 -11.56
C GLY A 424 -11.41 -22.74 -10.47
N ASP A 425 -10.10 -22.88 -10.31
CA ASP A 425 -9.47 -23.78 -9.34
C ASP A 425 -9.50 -23.25 -7.90
N ASP A 426 -9.24 -24.15 -6.96
CA ASP A 426 -9.14 -23.85 -5.52
C ASP A 426 -7.97 -22.93 -5.23
N PHE A 427 -8.01 -22.28 -4.07
CA PHE A 427 -6.92 -21.44 -3.60
C PHE A 427 -5.62 -22.27 -3.52
N PRO A 428 -4.57 -21.92 -4.29
CA PRO A 428 -3.48 -22.84 -4.60
C PRO A 428 -2.37 -22.82 -3.54
N LEU A 429 -2.71 -22.99 -2.25
CA LEU A 429 -1.77 -22.89 -1.12
C LEU A 429 -0.50 -23.74 -1.31
N GLU A 430 -0.67 -25.04 -1.56
CA GLU A 430 0.46 -25.96 -1.71
C GLU A 430 1.34 -25.58 -2.91
N GLN A 431 0.71 -25.11 -3.99
CA GLN A 431 1.41 -24.70 -5.20
C GLN A 431 2.26 -23.45 -4.95
N ILE A 432 1.73 -22.46 -4.23
CA ILE A 432 2.48 -21.25 -3.85
C ILE A 432 3.72 -21.64 -3.04
N VAL A 433 3.56 -22.50 -2.04
CA VAL A 433 4.67 -22.96 -1.19
C VAL A 433 5.70 -23.74 -2.01
N ALA A 434 5.25 -24.66 -2.87
CA ALA A 434 6.11 -25.48 -3.71
C ALA A 434 6.91 -24.62 -4.72
N ALA A 435 6.24 -23.71 -5.43
CA ALA A 435 6.89 -22.81 -6.39
C ALA A 435 7.88 -21.87 -5.70
N THR A 436 7.50 -21.34 -4.53
CA THR A 436 8.37 -20.49 -3.71
C THR A 436 9.62 -21.26 -3.27
N ARG A 437 9.46 -22.44 -2.68
CA ARG A 437 10.57 -23.30 -2.23
C ARG A 437 11.47 -23.70 -3.39
N ALA A 438 10.90 -24.03 -4.55
CA ALA A 438 11.67 -24.38 -5.75
C ALA A 438 12.51 -23.21 -6.28
N LYS A 439 12.01 -21.97 -6.17
CA LYS A 439 12.71 -20.79 -6.68
C LYS A 439 13.73 -20.22 -5.69
N THR A 440 13.45 -20.25 -4.40
CA THR A 440 14.20 -19.50 -3.38
C THR A 440 14.93 -20.37 -2.38
N GLU A 441 14.63 -21.68 -2.33
CA GLU A 441 15.07 -22.58 -1.28
C GLU A 441 14.72 -22.05 0.13
N LEU A 442 13.62 -21.27 0.23
CA LEU A 442 13.18 -20.57 1.44
C LEU A 442 14.25 -19.62 2.02
N ARG A 443 15.07 -19.05 1.13
CA ARG A 443 16.13 -18.09 1.45
C ARG A 443 15.91 -16.77 0.70
N GLY A 444 16.27 -15.71 1.41
CA GLY A 444 16.20 -14.34 0.95
C GLY A 444 17.53 -13.80 0.46
N GLY A 445 17.50 -12.55 -0.02
CA GLY A 445 18.71 -11.76 -0.22
C GLY A 445 19.49 -11.60 1.09
N ARG A 446 20.82 -11.58 1.02
CA ARG A 446 21.73 -11.45 2.19
C ARG A 446 21.73 -12.63 3.18
N GLY A 447 21.29 -13.81 2.75
CA GLY A 447 21.45 -15.06 3.51
C GLY A 447 20.43 -15.31 4.62
N ARG A 448 19.40 -14.45 4.77
CA ARG A 448 18.27 -14.69 5.68
C ARG A 448 17.48 -15.90 5.19
N ALA A 449 17.13 -16.82 6.08
CA ALA A 449 16.31 -17.99 5.78
C ALA A 449 14.99 -17.95 6.57
N VAL A 450 13.98 -18.65 6.06
CA VAL A 450 12.78 -18.98 6.83
C VAL A 450 13.18 -19.87 8.01
N ILE A 451 12.60 -19.63 9.17
CA ILE A 451 12.86 -20.41 10.40
C ILE A 451 12.11 -21.74 10.30
N GLY A 452 12.76 -22.85 10.67
CA GLY A 452 12.16 -24.18 10.70
C GLY A 452 11.30 -24.45 11.93
N LEU A 453 10.83 -25.69 12.05
CA LEU A 453 10.13 -26.19 13.23
C LEU A 453 10.88 -27.37 13.90
N GLY A 454 12.07 -27.71 13.40
CA GLY A 454 12.80 -28.93 13.76
C GLY A 454 13.38 -28.94 15.18
N SER A 455 13.69 -27.77 15.74
CA SER A 455 14.20 -27.63 17.11
C SER A 455 13.27 -26.82 18.02
N GLU A 456 13.42 -26.99 19.33
CA GLU A 456 12.71 -26.16 20.31
C GLU A 456 13.12 -24.69 20.23
N ASP A 457 14.40 -24.40 19.98
CA ASP A 457 14.92 -23.03 19.86
C ASP A 457 14.34 -22.29 18.65
N GLU A 458 14.20 -22.97 17.51
CA GLU A 458 13.53 -22.42 16.33
C GLU A 458 12.05 -22.12 16.61
N ARG A 459 11.35 -23.05 17.26
CA ARG A 459 9.94 -22.88 17.65
C ARG A 459 9.76 -21.73 18.65
N LEU A 460 10.64 -21.62 19.65
CA LEU A 460 10.65 -20.49 20.59
C LEU A 460 10.95 -19.17 19.89
N THR A 461 11.88 -19.15 18.94
CA THR A 461 12.20 -17.97 18.14
C THR A 461 11.01 -17.54 17.30
N LEU A 462 10.33 -18.49 16.64
CA LEU A 462 9.13 -18.24 15.85
C LEU A 462 8.00 -17.68 16.74
N ALA A 463 7.72 -18.35 17.87
CA ALA A 463 6.70 -17.92 18.82
C ALA A 463 6.99 -16.53 19.38
N SER A 464 8.26 -16.23 19.72
CA SER A 464 8.71 -14.94 20.25
C SER A 464 8.51 -13.78 19.28
N ARG A 465 8.63 -14.03 17.98
CA ARG A 465 8.42 -13.00 16.93
C ARG A 465 6.94 -12.67 16.71
N HIS A 466 6.04 -13.59 17.04
CA HIS A 466 4.63 -13.51 16.70
C HIS A 466 3.70 -13.61 17.92
N GLY A 467 4.18 -13.13 19.08
CA GLY A 467 3.45 -13.30 20.33
C GLY A 467 2.07 -12.65 20.36
N ARG A 468 1.94 -11.47 19.73
CA ARG A 468 0.65 -10.78 19.61
C ARG A 468 -0.34 -11.59 18.80
N THR A 469 0.09 -12.08 17.64
CA THR A 469 -0.66 -12.95 16.72
C THR A 469 -1.13 -14.22 17.42
N LEU A 470 -0.21 -14.96 18.05
CA LEU A 470 -0.50 -16.23 18.71
C LEU A 470 -1.45 -16.04 19.90
N THR A 471 -1.26 -14.97 20.67
CA THR A 471 -2.14 -14.62 21.80
C THR A 471 -3.55 -14.28 21.33
N ALA A 472 -3.68 -13.43 20.30
CA ALA A 472 -4.98 -13.05 19.74
C ALA A 472 -5.73 -14.26 19.16
N LEU A 473 -5.00 -15.15 18.48
CA LEU A 473 -5.54 -16.38 17.92
C LEU A 473 -6.08 -17.32 19.01
N ALA A 474 -5.29 -17.56 20.07
CA ALA A 474 -5.70 -18.40 21.20
C ALA A 474 -6.93 -17.83 21.93
N GLN A 475 -7.03 -16.50 22.04
CA GLN A 475 -8.20 -15.83 22.63
C GLN A 475 -9.40 -15.71 21.67
N ARG A 476 -9.25 -16.13 20.40
CA ARG A 476 -10.27 -16.10 19.35
C ARG A 476 -10.88 -14.70 19.12
N ILE A 477 -10.06 -13.66 19.28
CA ILE A 477 -10.55 -12.27 19.20
C ILE A 477 -11.23 -12.05 17.84
N PRO A 478 -12.47 -11.57 17.79
CA PRO A 478 -13.18 -11.35 16.52
C PRO A 478 -12.50 -10.25 15.69
N TYR A 479 -12.72 -10.26 14.38
CA TYR A 479 -12.15 -9.27 13.46
C TYR A 479 -12.63 -7.84 13.80
N THR A 480 -13.93 -7.65 14.00
CA THR A 480 -14.50 -6.38 14.47
C THR A 480 -14.57 -6.35 15.99
N SER A 481 -13.93 -5.35 16.59
CA SER A 481 -14.07 -5.01 18.01
C SER A 481 -15.01 -3.80 18.18
N ALA A 482 -15.59 -3.62 19.38
CA ALA A 482 -16.45 -2.46 19.65
C ALA A 482 -15.72 -1.14 19.36
N PRO A 483 -16.36 -0.14 18.71
CA PRO A 483 -15.70 1.07 18.20
C PRO A 483 -15.09 2.01 19.26
N ALA A 484 -15.34 1.76 20.55
CA ALA A 484 -14.96 2.66 21.64
C ALA A 484 -13.66 2.30 22.38
N ASP A 485 -13.09 1.09 22.18
CA ASP A 485 -11.89 0.65 22.90
C ASP A 485 -11.08 -0.36 22.08
N THR A 486 -9.83 0.00 21.72
CA THR A 486 -8.91 -0.85 20.97
C THR A 486 -8.31 -1.93 21.87
N PHE A 487 -7.84 -3.04 21.29
CA PHE A 487 -7.07 -4.04 22.03
C PHE A 487 -5.62 -3.59 22.26
N ASP A 488 -5.09 -3.97 23.43
CA ASP A 488 -3.71 -3.78 23.84
C ASP A 488 -3.15 -5.11 24.38
N TRP A 489 -1.83 -5.29 24.32
CA TRP A 489 -1.15 -6.50 24.79
C TRP A 489 -0.48 -6.20 26.12
N ASP A 490 -1.21 -6.51 27.18
CA ASP A 490 -0.71 -6.43 28.53
C ASP A 490 0.35 -7.50 28.79
N HIS A 491 1.24 -7.19 29.72
CA HIS A 491 2.20 -8.13 30.27
C HIS A 491 1.58 -8.82 31.49
N ILE A 492 1.37 -10.14 31.45
CA ILE A 492 0.82 -10.94 32.55
C ILE A 492 1.57 -10.62 33.85
N PHE A 493 2.90 -10.69 33.81
CA PHE A 493 3.79 -10.01 34.76
C PHE A 493 4.19 -8.63 34.21
N PRO A 494 3.74 -7.51 34.80
CA PRO A 494 3.85 -6.17 34.26
C PRO A 494 5.28 -5.62 34.28
N GLN A 495 5.59 -4.83 33.26
CA GLN A 495 6.89 -4.19 33.12
C GLN A 495 7.25 -3.27 34.30
N GLY A 496 6.26 -2.59 34.90
CA GLY A 496 6.50 -1.73 36.07
C GLY A 496 7.07 -2.48 37.28
N GLN A 497 6.79 -3.78 37.38
CA GLN A 497 7.30 -4.65 38.45
C GLN A 497 8.63 -5.33 38.11
N ALA A 498 9.16 -5.14 36.89
CA ALA A 498 10.41 -5.76 36.45
C ALA A 498 11.66 -5.26 37.19
N HIS A 499 11.55 -4.24 38.05
CA HIS A 499 12.63 -3.80 38.94
C HIS A 499 12.94 -4.83 40.03
N ARG A 500 11.98 -5.71 40.36
CA ARG A 500 12.13 -6.82 41.34
C ARG A 500 12.97 -7.98 40.79
N MET A 501 13.20 -8.02 39.48
CA MET A 501 13.94 -9.09 38.79
C MET A 501 15.44 -8.78 38.77
N TRP A 502 16.11 -8.98 39.91
CA TRP A 502 17.54 -8.66 40.08
C TRP A 502 18.37 -9.87 40.53
N LYS A 503 19.70 -9.75 40.44
CA LYS A 503 20.66 -10.68 41.04
C LYS A 503 21.82 -9.94 41.73
N PRO A 504 22.47 -10.54 42.74
CA PRO A 504 23.60 -9.91 43.42
C PRO A 504 24.75 -9.66 42.45
N GLY A 505 25.21 -8.41 42.36
CA GLY A 505 26.40 -8.02 41.61
C GLY A 505 27.64 -7.85 42.49
N LYS A 506 28.78 -7.56 41.86
CA LYS A 506 30.01 -7.19 42.59
C LYS A 506 29.74 -5.96 43.47
N TYR A 507 30.30 -5.97 44.68
CA TYR A 507 30.21 -4.88 45.66
C TYR A 507 28.78 -4.59 46.16
N GLY A 508 27.88 -5.58 46.17
CA GLY A 508 26.53 -5.41 46.73
C GLY A 508 25.56 -4.61 45.85
N ARG A 509 25.92 -4.31 44.60
CA ARG A 509 25.02 -3.66 43.64
C ARG A 509 24.03 -4.68 43.06
N ALA A 510 22.74 -4.38 43.10
CA ALA A 510 21.73 -5.15 42.37
C ALA A 510 21.95 -4.98 40.85
N LEU A 511 22.10 -6.10 40.14
CA LEU A 511 22.14 -6.16 38.68
C LEU A 511 20.83 -6.72 38.16
N HIS A 512 20.44 -6.38 36.93
CA HIS A 512 19.29 -7.03 36.30
C HIS A 512 19.52 -8.53 36.19
N HIS A 513 18.51 -9.32 36.53
CA HIS A 513 18.52 -10.75 36.28
C HIS A 513 18.63 -11.01 34.78
N GLU A 514 19.36 -12.05 34.37
CA GLU A 514 19.59 -12.31 32.94
C GLU A 514 18.28 -12.63 32.19
N HIS A 515 17.33 -13.28 32.86
CA HIS A 515 16.00 -13.59 32.32
C HIS A 515 15.00 -12.41 32.37
N ARG A 516 15.38 -11.24 32.89
CA ARG A 516 14.49 -10.06 32.95
C ARG A 516 13.99 -9.63 31.56
N HIS A 517 14.77 -9.88 30.51
CA HIS A 517 14.36 -9.55 29.14
C HIS A 517 13.10 -10.29 28.69
N LEU A 518 12.76 -11.43 29.32
CA LEU A 518 11.58 -12.23 29.01
C LEU A 518 10.26 -11.56 29.43
N VAL A 519 10.30 -10.45 30.17
CA VAL A 519 9.11 -9.61 30.39
C VAL A 519 8.47 -9.22 29.06
N HIS A 520 9.26 -8.99 28.01
CA HIS A 520 8.78 -8.65 26.67
C HIS A 520 8.65 -9.86 25.74
N SER A 521 8.47 -11.07 26.28
CA SER A 521 8.31 -12.30 25.51
C SER A 521 6.84 -12.67 25.31
N THR A 522 6.57 -13.44 24.24
CA THR A 522 5.24 -13.96 23.90
C THR A 522 4.52 -14.64 25.06
N GLY A 523 5.24 -15.44 25.85
CA GLY A 523 4.66 -16.15 26.98
C GLY A 523 4.11 -15.23 28.06
N ASN A 524 4.52 -13.97 28.08
CA ASN A 524 4.05 -12.98 29.03
C ASN A 524 2.95 -12.06 28.44
N PHE A 525 2.49 -12.26 27.20
CA PHE A 525 1.44 -11.41 26.63
C PHE A 525 0.02 -11.93 26.88
N TRP A 526 -0.89 -10.98 27.10
CA TRP A 526 -2.33 -11.18 27.14
C TRP A 526 -3.02 -10.01 26.43
N ALA A 527 -3.87 -10.30 25.44
CA ALA A 527 -4.68 -9.27 24.81
C ALA A 527 -5.92 -8.92 25.67
N LEU A 528 -6.06 -7.63 25.98
CA LEU A 528 -7.14 -7.02 26.76
C LEU A 528 -7.58 -5.73 26.06
N THR A 529 -8.75 -5.18 26.39
CA THR A 529 -9.07 -3.84 25.87
C THR A 529 -8.16 -2.79 26.53
N SER A 530 -7.93 -1.66 25.85
CA SER A 530 -6.98 -0.65 26.31
C SER A 530 -7.42 -0.02 27.64
N SER A 531 -8.72 0.13 27.87
CA SER A 531 -9.25 0.58 29.18
C SER A 531 -9.01 -0.44 30.30
N ALA A 532 -9.20 -1.73 30.02
CA ALA A 532 -8.92 -2.80 30.97
C ALA A 532 -7.42 -2.83 31.33
N ASN A 533 -6.55 -2.77 30.32
CA ASN A 533 -5.10 -2.74 30.53
C ASN A 533 -4.68 -1.55 31.41
N ARG A 534 -5.17 -0.33 31.11
CA ARG A 534 -4.90 0.87 31.94
C ARG A 534 -5.37 0.72 33.39
N SER A 535 -6.48 0.01 33.60
CA SER A 535 -7.07 -0.19 34.93
C SER A 535 -6.29 -1.21 35.77
N LEU A 536 -5.68 -2.22 35.14
CA LEU A 536 -4.81 -3.20 35.82
C LEU A 536 -3.45 -2.60 36.19
N LYS A 537 -2.91 -1.67 35.39
CA LYS A 537 -1.66 -0.95 35.66
C LYS A 537 -0.50 -1.90 36.03
N ASP A 538 -0.07 -1.91 37.29
CA ASP A 538 1.07 -2.68 37.81
C ASP A 538 0.62 -3.85 38.71
N MET A 539 -0.67 -4.21 38.69
CA MET A 539 -1.21 -5.37 39.44
C MET A 539 -0.49 -6.65 39.03
N VAL A 540 -0.21 -7.51 40.02
CA VAL A 540 0.57 -8.75 39.86
C VAL A 540 0.00 -9.87 40.70
N GLY A 541 0.37 -11.10 40.34
CA GLY A 541 0.02 -12.28 41.12
C GLY A 541 -1.49 -12.45 41.24
N ASP A 542 -1.94 -12.94 42.39
CA ASP A 542 -3.34 -13.32 42.60
C ASP A 542 -4.30 -12.12 42.49
N GLU A 543 -3.87 -10.93 42.91
CA GLU A 543 -4.66 -9.69 42.83
C GLU A 543 -5.12 -9.40 41.40
N LYS A 544 -4.22 -9.56 40.42
CA LYS A 544 -4.54 -9.32 39.00
C LYS A 544 -5.61 -10.28 38.50
N PHE A 545 -5.46 -11.57 38.78
CA PHE A 545 -6.40 -12.58 38.30
C PHE A 545 -7.73 -12.54 39.05
N ALA A 546 -7.73 -12.19 40.34
CA ALA A 546 -8.95 -11.95 41.10
C ALA A 546 -9.75 -10.78 40.50
N ARG A 547 -9.08 -9.67 40.17
CA ARG A 547 -9.73 -8.52 39.53
C ARG A 547 -10.32 -8.86 38.16
N LEU A 548 -9.62 -9.67 37.36
CA LEU A 548 -10.13 -10.16 36.08
C LEU A 548 -11.39 -11.02 36.27
N ARG A 549 -11.46 -11.89 37.28
CA ARG A 549 -12.66 -12.69 37.55
C ARG A 549 -13.83 -11.84 38.04
N GLU A 550 -13.56 -10.87 38.90
CA GLU A 550 -14.57 -9.91 39.38
C GLU A 550 -15.23 -9.17 38.21
N TRP A 551 -14.46 -8.72 37.21
CA TRP A 551 -15.02 -8.09 36.01
C TRP A 551 -15.91 -9.03 35.18
N LEU A 552 -15.63 -10.32 35.15
CA LEU A 552 -16.52 -11.29 34.50
C LEU A 552 -17.86 -11.38 35.24
N ASP A 553 -17.82 -11.44 36.57
CA ASP A 553 -19.02 -11.55 37.42
C ASP A 553 -19.89 -10.29 37.38
N GLU A 554 -19.27 -9.10 37.23
CA GLU A 554 -19.97 -7.81 37.09
C GLU A 554 -20.68 -7.63 35.74
N GLY A 555 -20.56 -8.58 34.81
CA GLY A 555 -21.07 -8.43 33.44
C GLY A 555 -20.23 -7.50 32.56
N ASN A 556 -19.02 -7.14 33.00
CA ASN A 556 -18.05 -6.35 32.25
C ASN A 556 -17.27 -7.19 31.20
N GLY A 557 -17.81 -8.34 30.78
CA GLY A 557 -17.25 -9.23 29.75
C GLY A 557 -17.10 -8.62 28.34
N ARG A 558 -17.39 -7.33 28.18
CA ARG A 558 -17.00 -6.55 26.99
C ARG A 558 -15.53 -6.08 27.04
N GLN A 559 -14.92 -6.03 28.22
CA GLN A 559 -13.53 -5.60 28.44
C GLN A 559 -12.53 -6.78 28.45
N ILE A 560 -13.00 -7.96 28.81
CA ILE A 560 -12.21 -9.19 28.93
C ILE A 560 -13.05 -10.41 28.49
N TRP A 561 -12.39 -11.46 28.03
CA TRP A 561 -13.09 -12.66 27.57
C TRP A 561 -13.45 -13.59 28.73
N GLU A 562 -14.52 -14.37 28.54
CA GLU A 562 -14.86 -15.51 29.39
C GLU A 562 -13.65 -16.46 29.58
N GLU A 563 -13.54 -17.10 30.75
CA GLU A 563 -12.34 -17.89 31.12
C GLU A 563 -12.01 -18.99 30.08
N GLN A 564 -13.02 -19.54 29.39
CA GLN A 564 -12.82 -20.55 28.35
C GLN A 564 -12.01 -20.06 27.13
N ARG A 565 -11.97 -18.74 26.94
CA ARG A 565 -11.22 -18.06 25.87
C ARG A 565 -9.93 -17.44 26.38
N TRP A 566 -9.52 -17.72 27.62
CA TRP A 566 -8.23 -17.26 28.11
C TRP A 566 -7.11 -18.01 27.40
N SER A 567 -6.12 -17.27 26.93
CA SER A 567 -4.89 -17.85 26.35
C SER A 567 -3.92 -18.35 27.42
N ILE A 568 -4.35 -18.43 28.68
CA ILE A 568 -3.56 -18.85 29.83
C ILE A 568 -4.33 -19.93 30.60
N THR A 569 -3.61 -20.97 31.02
CA THR A 569 -4.15 -22.11 31.77
C THR A 569 -4.10 -21.88 33.28
N PRO A 570 -4.91 -22.58 34.09
CA PRO A 570 -4.84 -22.48 35.56
C PRO A 570 -3.45 -22.78 36.13
N GLY A 571 -2.72 -23.73 35.54
CA GLY A 571 -1.35 -24.05 35.97
C GLY A 571 -0.35 -22.92 35.66
N GLU A 572 -0.48 -22.27 34.50
CA GLU A 572 0.34 -21.10 34.15
C GLU A 572 0.02 -19.92 35.08
N ILE A 573 -1.26 -19.69 35.41
CA ILE A 573 -1.67 -18.68 36.40
C ILE A 573 -0.98 -18.95 37.74
N ALA A 574 -1.06 -20.18 38.25
CA ALA A 574 -0.42 -20.56 39.51
C ALA A 574 1.09 -20.31 39.48
N ASN A 575 1.76 -20.57 38.35
CA ASN A 575 3.18 -20.26 38.19
C ASN A 575 3.46 -18.75 38.24
N PHE A 576 2.68 -17.92 37.56
CA PHE A 576 2.86 -16.45 37.63
C PHE A 576 2.61 -15.89 39.04
N VAL A 577 1.68 -16.48 39.79
CA VAL A 577 1.46 -16.17 41.21
C VAL A 577 2.69 -16.55 42.03
N ALA A 578 3.21 -17.77 41.87
CA ALA A 578 4.42 -18.22 42.57
C ALA A 578 5.67 -17.40 42.21
N VAL A 579 5.80 -16.97 40.94
CA VAL A 579 6.85 -16.03 40.52
C VAL A 579 6.72 -14.72 41.29
N ASN A 580 5.52 -14.16 41.40
CA ASN A 580 5.30 -12.93 42.17
C ASN A 580 5.66 -13.11 43.66
N GLU A 581 5.36 -14.25 44.27
CA GLU A 581 5.68 -14.53 45.67
C GLU A 581 7.19 -14.73 45.90
N GLY A 582 7.89 -15.36 44.96
CA GLY A 582 9.34 -15.59 45.04
C GLY A 582 10.21 -14.39 44.69
N LEU A 583 9.67 -13.35 44.05
CA LEU A 583 10.34 -12.07 43.82
C LEU A 583 10.32 -11.19 45.08
N ASN A 584 10.89 -11.71 46.17
CA ASN A 584 11.10 -11.04 47.44
C ASN A 584 12.55 -10.50 47.55
N ASP A 585 12.99 -10.05 48.73
CA ASP A 585 14.33 -9.48 48.92
C ASP A 585 15.45 -10.54 49.10
N GLU A 586 15.15 -11.84 48.94
CA GLU A 586 16.09 -12.94 49.09
C GLU A 586 16.66 -13.41 47.73
N PRO A 587 18.00 -13.37 47.52
CA PRO A 587 18.61 -13.69 46.23
C PRO A 587 18.29 -15.09 45.68
N GLU A 588 18.26 -16.12 46.52
CA GLU A 588 17.98 -17.49 46.10
C GLU A 588 16.51 -17.65 45.69
N SER A 589 15.59 -17.02 46.43
CA SER A 589 14.17 -16.99 46.11
C SER A 589 13.92 -16.30 44.76
N ILE A 590 14.56 -15.14 44.53
CA ILE A 590 14.48 -14.44 43.24
C ILE A 590 15.00 -15.32 42.10
N ASN A 591 16.14 -15.98 42.28
CA ASN A 591 16.71 -16.84 41.23
C ASN A 591 15.75 -17.99 40.87
N ASN A 592 15.17 -18.65 41.88
CA ASN A 592 14.17 -19.69 41.68
C ASN A 592 12.90 -19.16 40.98
N ALA A 593 12.43 -17.98 41.39
CA ALA A 593 11.30 -17.30 40.74
C ALA A 593 11.61 -16.95 39.28
N MET A 594 12.84 -16.54 38.96
CA MET A 594 13.24 -16.20 37.60
C MET A 594 13.41 -17.43 36.69
N GLU A 595 13.85 -18.56 37.21
CA GLU A 595 13.85 -19.84 36.47
C GLU A 595 12.41 -20.36 36.25
N LEU A 596 11.53 -20.22 37.24
CA LEU A 596 10.10 -20.53 37.08
C LEU A 596 9.45 -19.61 36.04
N PHE A 597 9.76 -18.31 36.09
CA PHE A 597 9.28 -17.34 35.12
C PHE A 597 9.73 -17.70 33.71
N ARG A 598 11.02 -17.99 33.52
CA ARG A 598 11.59 -18.44 32.24
C ARG A 598 10.90 -19.68 31.70
N SER A 599 10.79 -20.74 32.51
CA SER A 599 10.16 -21.99 32.07
C SER A 599 8.68 -21.80 31.74
N THR A 600 7.96 -20.97 32.51
CA THR A 600 6.54 -20.66 32.28
C THR A 600 6.33 -19.88 30.99
N VAL A 601 7.09 -18.80 30.76
CA VAL A 601 6.91 -17.98 29.55
C VAL A 601 7.36 -18.72 28.28
N HIS A 602 8.45 -19.49 28.33
CA HIS A 602 8.86 -20.32 27.20
C HIS A 602 7.85 -21.44 26.91
N GLY A 603 7.42 -22.17 27.94
CA GLY A 603 6.44 -23.25 27.82
C GLY A 603 5.11 -22.74 27.26
N ARG A 604 4.62 -21.61 27.76
CA ARG A 604 3.42 -20.97 27.23
C ARG A 604 3.58 -20.55 25.77
N ALA A 605 4.71 -19.93 25.41
CA ALA A 605 4.96 -19.52 24.03
C ALA A 605 4.93 -20.70 23.04
N LEU A 606 5.53 -21.84 23.41
CA LEU A 606 5.48 -23.08 22.63
C LEU A 606 4.05 -23.62 22.55
N ARG A 607 3.33 -23.66 23.67
CA ARG A 607 1.93 -24.13 23.69
C ARG A 607 1.02 -23.31 22.77
N LEU A 608 1.17 -21.98 22.76
CA LEU A 608 0.40 -21.10 21.88
C LEU A 608 0.72 -21.36 20.40
N LEU A 609 1.99 -21.62 20.06
CA LEU A 609 2.39 -22.01 18.71
C LEU A 609 1.80 -23.38 18.32
N ASP A 610 1.88 -24.37 19.21
CA ASP A 610 1.33 -25.71 18.96
C ASP A 610 -0.20 -25.70 18.84
N GLU A 611 -0.88 -24.83 19.59
CA GLU A 611 -2.32 -24.59 19.44
C GLU A 611 -2.65 -24.04 18.05
N ALA A 612 -1.89 -23.05 17.56
CA ALA A 612 -2.05 -22.50 16.22
C ALA A 612 -1.85 -23.58 15.14
N ARG A 613 -0.80 -24.41 15.28
CA ARG A 613 -0.51 -25.52 14.35
C ARG A 613 -1.61 -26.58 14.36
N ARG A 614 -2.18 -26.90 15.52
CA ARG A 614 -3.30 -27.86 15.62
C ARG A 614 -4.57 -27.33 14.95
N ARG A 615 -4.83 -26.02 15.04
CA ARG A 615 -6.00 -25.39 14.40
C ARG A 615 -5.82 -25.21 12.90
N PHE A 616 -4.61 -24.88 12.47
CA PHE A 616 -4.27 -24.64 11.07
C PHE A 616 -3.11 -25.53 10.63
N PRO A 617 -3.31 -26.85 10.45
CA PRO A 617 -2.22 -27.80 10.20
C PRO A 617 -1.41 -27.49 8.95
N ALA A 618 -2.04 -26.88 7.93
CA ALA A 618 -1.38 -26.51 6.69
C ALA A 618 -0.34 -25.38 6.84
N ILE A 619 -0.25 -24.68 7.99
CA ILE A 619 0.84 -23.71 8.22
C ILE A 619 2.20 -24.39 8.29
N ASP A 620 2.26 -25.67 8.63
CA ASP A 620 3.52 -26.44 8.68
C ASP A 620 4.15 -26.56 7.27
N LEU A 621 3.36 -26.43 6.20
CA LEU A 621 3.89 -26.37 4.82
C LEU A 621 4.89 -25.22 4.64
N PHE A 622 4.73 -24.12 5.38
CA PHE A 622 5.58 -22.94 5.27
C PHE A 622 6.94 -23.12 5.94
N ALA A 623 7.11 -24.13 6.78
CA ALA A 623 8.38 -24.39 7.46
C ALA A 623 9.49 -24.77 6.47
N ALA A 624 10.74 -24.64 6.94
CA ALA A 624 11.94 -24.98 6.17
C ALA A 624 12.19 -26.49 6.00
N ASP A 625 11.21 -27.35 6.32
CA ASP A 625 11.38 -28.80 6.33
C ASP A 625 11.38 -29.42 4.91
N PRO A 626 12.13 -30.52 4.70
CA PRO A 626 12.37 -31.08 3.38
C PRO A 626 11.20 -31.96 2.95
N LEU A 627 10.18 -31.38 2.30
CA LEU A 627 9.30 -32.13 1.41
C LEU A 627 9.27 -31.50 0.03
N GLY A 628 9.60 -32.35 -0.94
CA GLY A 628 9.94 -32.00 -2.30
C GLY A 628 8.75 -32.09 -3.25
N ALA A 629 8.64 -31.07 -4.07
CA ALA A 629 8.36 -31.20 -5.49
C ALA A 629 9.18 -30.09 -6.17
N LYS A 630 9.99 -30.45 -7.17
CA LYS A 630 10.63 -29.48 -8.05
C LYS A 630 9.61 -29.12 -9.13
N ARG A 631 8.88 -28.03 -8.95
CA ARG A 631 8.09 -27.41 -10.02
C ARG A 631 8.98 -26.42 -10.78
N ASP A 632 8.82 -26.34 -12.10
CA ASP A 632 9.39 -25.23 -12.87
C ASP A 632 8.59 -23.96 -12.54
N PRO A 633 9.18 -22.96 -11.87
CA PRO A 633 8.48 -21.76 -11.44
C PRO A 633 8.34 -20.73 -12.57
N SER A 634 8.51 -21.14 -13.83
CA SER A 634 8.39 -20.24 -14.98
C SER A 634 7.01 -19.56 -14.94
N PRO A 635 6.94 -18.24 -14.76
CA PRO A 635 5.68 -17.52 -14.76
C PRO A 635 5.15 -17.63 -16.17
N LEU A 636 4.13 -18.46 -16.35
CA LEU A 636 3.44 -18.55 -17.61
C LEU A 636 2.83 -17.16 -17.85
N LEU A 637 3.30 -16.48 -18.89
CA LEU A 637 2.73 -15.23 -19.34
C LEU A 637 1.39 -15.58 -20.01
N TYR A 638 0.37 -15.72 -19.18
CA TYR A 638 -1.00 -15.89 -19.62
C TYR A 638 -1.70 -14.54 -19.69
N ASP A 639 -2.59 -14.43 -20.65
CA ASP A 639 -3.53 -13.32 -20.78
C ASP A 639 -4.75 -13.61 -19.91
N TYR A 640 -4.95 -12.81 -18.85
CA TYR A 640 -6.07 -12.97 -17.92
C TYR A 640 -7.20 -11.97 -18.19
N ARG A 641 -7.20 -11.26 -19.33
CA ARG A 641 -8.22 -10.25 -19.62
C ARG A 641 -9.64 -10.79 -19.50
N GLY A 642 -9.91 -11.97 -20.05
CA GLY A 642 -11.24 -12.59 -19.97
C GLY A 642 -11.69 -12.87 -18.53
N ALA A 643 -10.79 -13.38 -17.69
CA ALA A 643 -11.07 -13.66 -16.29
C ALA A 643 -11.27 -12.40 -15.44
N LEU A 644 -10.68 -11.27 -15.86
CA LEU A 644 -10.76 -9.98 -15.19
C LEU A 644 -11.78 -9.02 -15.83
N GLY A 645 -12.54 -9.47 -16.85
CA GLY A 645 -13.51 -8.62 -17.54
C GLY A 645 -12.91 -7.42 -18.29
N LEU A 646 -11.64 -7.50 -18.68
CA LEU A 646 -10.95 -6.43 -19.39
C LEU A 646 -11.26 -6.47 -20.89
N GLU A 647 -11.72 -5.35 -21.43
CA GLU A 647 -12.06 -5.18 -22.85
C GLU A 647 -10.94 -4.47 -23.65
N VAL A 648 -9.89 -4.01 -22.94
CA VAL A 648 -8.71 -3.35 -23.53
C VAL A 648 -8.06 -4.18 -24.65
N GLY A 649 -7.75 -3.50 -25.76
CA GLY A 649 -7.26 -4.06 -27.01
C GLY A 649 -6.00 -4.95 -26.91
N ASP A 650 -5.87 -5.87 -27.86
CA ASP A 650 -4.87 -6.95 -27.92
C ASP A 650 -3.44 -6.50 -28.29
N LEU A 651 -2.53 -6.60 -27.32
CA LEU A 651 -1.19 -6.03 -27.33
C LEU A 651 -0.33 -6.44 -28.53
N ASP A 652 -0.61 -7.60 -29.11
CA ASP A 652 0.36 -8.29 -29.93
C ASP A 652 0.42 -7.84 -31.39
N LEU A 653 -0.62 -7.16 -31.91
CA LEU A 653 -0.57 -6.57 -33.26
C LEU A 653 -1.22 -5.17 -33.42
N HIS A 654 -1.78 -4.54 -32.37
CA HIS A 654 -2.30 -3.15 -32.50
C HIS A 654 -1.20 -2.10 -32.70
N SER A 655 0.03 -2.40 -32.28
CA SER A 655 1.15 -1.45 -32.27
C SER A 655 2.25 -1.75 -33.28
N VAL A 656 2.14 -2.87 -34.01
CA VAL A 656 3.14 -3.24 -35.02
C VAL A 656 2.74 -2.74 -36.39
N ASP A 657 3.73 -2.48 -37.24
CA ASP A 657 3.44 -2.15 -38.63
C ASP A 657 2.85 -3.36 -39.38
N ARG A 658 2.27 -3.08 -40.54
CA ARG A 658 1.60 -4.07 -41.37
C ARG A 658 2.51 -5.24 -41.77
N ASP A 659 3.80 -4.98 -42.00
CA ASP A 659 4.73 -6.01 -42.48
C ASP A 659 5.11 -6.97 -41.35
N GLU A 660 5.30 -6.45 -40.14
CA GLU A 660 5.51 -7.24 -38.93
C GLU A 660 4.26 -8.07 -38.57
N ALA A 661 3.07 -7.47 -38.65
CA ALA A 661 1.82 -8.20 -38.42
C ALA A 661 1.65 -9.37 -39.39
N ARG A 662 1.91 -9.10 -40.66
CA ARG A 662 1.90 -10.11 -41.72
C ARG A 662 2.91 -11.22 -41.49
N HIS A 663 4.11 -10.90 -41.00
CA HIS A 663 5.14 -11.90 -40.69
C HIS A 663 4.69 -12.82 -39.56
N ARG A 664 4.17 -12.24 -38.46
CA ARG A 664 3.71 -12.98 -37.27
C ARG A 664 2.53 -13.90 -37.57
N LEU A 665 1.51 -13.42 -38.27
CA LEU A 665 0.35 -14.22 -38.69
C LEU A 665 0.78 -15.46 -39.46
N ARG A 666 1.68 -15.28 -40.45
CA ARG A 666 2.18 -16.38 -41.28
C ARG A 666 3.00 -17.39 -40.49
N HIS A 667 3.90 -16.90 -39.64
CA HIS A 667 4.73 -17.77 -38.83
C HIS A 667 3.88 -18.62 -37.87
N ARG A 668 2.85 -18.04 -37.26
CA ARG A 668 1.96 -18.79 -36.37
C ARG A 668 1.03 -19.73 -37.11
N ALA A 669 0.45 -19.31 -38.25
CA ALA A 669 -0.33 -20.21 -39.11
C ALA A 669 0.50 -21.44 -39.51
N GLN A 670 1.78 -21.25 -39.86
CA GLN A 670 2.69 -22.35 -40.19
C GLN A 670 2.96 -23.27 -38.99
N ARG A 671 3.14 -22.72 -37.78
CA ARG A 671 3.32 -23.52 -36.55
C ARG A 671 2.08 -24.35 -36.24
N LEU A 672 0.91 -23.73 -36.22
CA LEU A 672 -0.37 -24.41 -35.98
C LEU A 672 -0.62 -25.48 -37.04
N PHE A 673 -0.35 -25.19 -38.31
CA PHE A 673 -0.39 -26.18 -39.38
C PHE A 673 0.50 -27.41 -39.11
N ASN A 674 1.73 -27.18 -38.64
CA ASN A 674 2.67 -28.25 -38.32
C ASN A 674 2.28 -29.07 -37.09
N LEU A 675 1.38 -28.56 -36.24
CA LEU A 675 0.83 -29.30 -35.08
C LEU A 675 -0.46 -30.05 -35.44
N ILE A 676 -1.33 -29.44 -36.24
CA ILE A 676 -2.65 -29.99 -36.61
C ILE A 676 -2.51 -31.09 -37.67
N ALA A 677 -1.74 -30.88 -38.74
CA ALA A 677 -1.66 -31.83 -39.86
C ALA A 677 -1.21 -33.24 -39.42
N PRO A 678 -0.16 -33.40 -38.58
CA PRO A 678 0.25 -34.72 -38.12
C PRO A 678 -0.81 -35.42 -37.26
N ARG A 679 -1.58 -34.66 -36.47
CA ARG A 679 -2.62 -35.21 -35.60
C ARG A 679 -3.80 -35.73 -36.42
N LEU A 680 -4.33 -34.92 -37.35
CA LEU A 680 -5.37 -35.35 -38.29
C LEU A 680 -4.90 -36.56 -39.12
N GLY A 681 -3.63 -36.58 -39.51
CA GLY A 681 -3.02 -37.71 -40.22
C GLY A 681 -2.98 -38.99 -39.37
N ALA A 682 -2.60 -38.90 -38.09
CA ALA A 682 -2.58 -40.03 -37.16
C ALA A 682 -3.98 -40.61 -36.92
N GLU A 683 -5.01 -39.76 -36.89
CA GLU A 683 -6.41 -40.15 -36.76
C GLU A 683 -7.05 -40.61 -38.09
N ARG A 684 -6.27 -40.64 -39.19
CA ARG A 684 -6.73 -40.95 -40.57
C ARG A 684 -7.87 -40.05 -41.06
N GLN A 685 -7.93 -38.82 -40.54
CA GLN A 685 -8.93 -37.83 -40.91
C GLN A 685 -8.43 -36.84 -41.97
N LEU A 686 -7.17 -36.93 -42.41
CA LEU A 686 -6.57 -35.99 -43.37
C LEU A 686 -6.48 -36.57 -44.79
N GLU A 687 -7.09 -35.89 -45.77
CA GLU A 687 -6.93 -36.18 -47.20
C GLU A 687 -5.84 -35.30 -47.82
N ASP A 688 -5.88 -33.99 -47.57
CA ASP A 688 -4.89 -33.02 -48.05
C ASP A 688 -4.78 -31.82 -47.10
N SER A 689 -3.69 -31.06 -47.17
CA SER A 689 -3.50 -29.87 -46.36
C SER A 689 -2.67 -28.81 -47.09
N TRP A 690 -3.00 -27.54 -46.92
CA TRP A 690 -2.22 -26.45 -47.51
C TRP A 690 -2.28 -25.19 -46.65
N LEU A 691 -1.28 -24.32 -46.85
CA LEU A 691 -1.27 -22.97 -46.33
C LEU A 691 -1.64 -22.01 -47.46
N TRP A 692 -2.44 -21.01 -47.14
CA TRP A 692 -2.63 -19.89 -48.06
C TRP A 692 -2.72 -18.56 -47.32
N ASN A 693 -2.48 -17.48 -48.06
CA ASN A 693 -2.48 -16.14 -47.52
C ASN A 693 -3.19 -15.24 -48.52
N SER A 694 -4.05 -14.34 -48.05
CA SER A 694 -4.64 -13.32 -48.93
C SER A 694 -3.71 -12.10 -48.99
N ARG A 695 -3.66 -11.43 -50.15
CA ARG A 695 -3.14 -10.05 -50.23
C ARG A 695 -4.34 -9.12 -50.10
N GLY A 696 -4.75 -8.83 -48.86
CA GLY A 696 -5.80 -7.84 -48.60
C GLY A 696 -5.35 -6.46 -49.11
N GLY A 697 -6.22 -5.76 -49.84
CA GLY A 697 -6.04 -4.32 -50.10
C GLY A 697 -6.43 -3.54 -48.84
N GLY A 698 -5.52 -2.74 -48.26
CA GLY A 698 -5.80 -1.85 -47.13
C GLY A 698 -5.29 -2.33 -45.75
N ARG A 699 -6.08 -2.08 -44.69
CA ARG A 699 -5.80 -2.27 -43.24
C ARG A 699 -6.00 -3.71 -42.71
N LEU A 700 -6.07 -4.70 -43.61
CA LEU A 700 -6.51 -6.07 -43.32
C LEU A 700 -5.47 -7.08 -43.84
N GLU A 701 -4.99 -7.98 -42.97
CA GLU A 701 -4.08 -9.08 -43.32
C GLU A 701 -4.65 -10.43 -42.85
N ARG A 702 -4.42 -11.50 -43.61
CA ARG A 702 -4.92 -12.85 -43.27
C ARG A 702 -3.90 -13.95 -43.60
N ALA A 703 -3.79 -14.92 -42.70
CA ALA A 703 -3.06 -16.17 -42.90
C ALA A 703 -3.96 -17.37 -42.58
N PHE A 704 -3.84 -18.44 -43.35
CA PHE A 704 -4.73 -19.59 -43.26
C PHE A 704 -3.96 -20.90 -43.21
N ALA A 705 -4.44 -21.82 -42.36
CA ALA A 705 -4.06 -23.23 -42.35
C ALA A 705 -5.29 -24.08 -42.68
N CYS A 706 -5.22 -24.85 -43.77
CA CYS A 706 -6.38 -25.48 -44.37
C CYS A 706 -6.20 -26.98 -44.49
N PHE A 707 -7.29 -27.71 -44.25
CA PHE A 707 -7.31 -29.15 -44.20
C PHE A 707 -8.53 -29.68 -44.97
N ALA A 708 -8.28 -30.55 -45.95
CA ALA A 708 -9.31 -31.40 -46.54
C ALA A 708 -9.38 -32.67 -45.71
N LEU A 709 -10.57 -32.93 -45.16
CA LEU A 709 -10.84 -34.06 -44.30
C LEU A 709 -11.17 -35.30 -45.13
N ALA A 710 -10.86 -36.49 -44.61
CA ALA A 710 -11.13 -37.76 -45.29
C ALA A 710 -12.63 -38.02 -45.54
N GLY A 711 -13.52 -37.38 -44.77
CA GLY A 711 -14.96 -37.36 -45.04
C GLY A 711 -15.34 -36.52 -46.26
N GLY A 712 -14.41 -35.75 -46.85
CA GLY A 712 -14.60 -34.91 -48.02
C GLY A 712 -15.00 -33.47 -47.71
N ASN A 713 -15.21 -33.11 -46.43
CA ASN A 713 -15.35 -31.71 -46.01
C ASN A 713 -13.99 -31.00 -46.00
N CYS A 714 -14.00 -29.68 -45.95
CA CYS A 714 -12.80 -28.87 -45.72
C CYS A 714 -13.04 -27.95 -44.52
N ILE A 715 -12.00 -27.74 -43.72
CA ILE A 715 -11.97 -26.80 -42.61
C ILE A 715 -10.68 -25.97 -42.66
N GLU A 716 -10.81 -24.67 -42.42
CA GLU A 716 -9.72 -23.70 -42.45
C GLU A 716 -9.64 -22.98 -41.11
N LEU A 717 -8.43 -22.91 -40.55
CA LEU A 717 -8.08 -22.00 -39.47
C LEU A 717 -7.60 -20.68 -40.07
N MET A 718 -8.30 -19.60 -39.75
CA MET A 718 -8.04 -18.25 -40.24
C MET A 718 -7.52 -17.35 -39.12
N LEU A 719 -6.34 -16.79 -39.32
CA LEU A 719 -5.77 -15.72 -38.50
C LEU A 719 -5.95 -14.41 -39.25
N GLN A 720 -6.77 -13.50 -38.73
CA GLN A 720 -7.08 -12.21 -39.36
C GLN A 720 -6.59 -11.07 -38.47
N TRP A 721 -5.89 -10.11 -39.06
CA TRP A 721 -5.50 -8.88 -38.39
C TRP A 721 -6.13 -7.65 -39.03
N GLU A 722 -6.60 -6.75 -38.18
CA GLU A 722 -7.09 -5.43 -38.54
C GLU A 722 -6.40 -4.34 -37.71
N SER A 723 -5.95 -3.27 -38.36
CA SER A 723 -5.19 -2.21 -37.68
C SER A 723 -5.93 -1.55 -36.50
N ALA A 724 -7.26 -1.54 -36.51
CA ALA A 724 -8.09 -0.98 -35.44
C ALA A 724 -8.68 -2.06 -34.51
N GLY A 725 -8.80 -3.30 -34.96
CA GLY A 725 -9.53 -4.38 -34.29
C GLY A 725 -8.67 -5.51 -33.73
N GLY A 726 -7.35 -5.49 -33.97
CA GLY A 726 -6.43 -6.48 -33.42
C GLY A 726 -6.43 -7.75 -34.23
N VAL A 727 -6.35 -8.92 -33.57
CA VAL A 727 -6.29 -10.22 -34.23
C VAL A 727 -7.46 -11.09 -33.83
N SER A 728 -8.09 -11.73 -34.83
CA SER A 728 -9.06 -12.78 -34.60
C SER A 728 -8.54 -14.13 -35.11
N VAL A 729 -8.81 -15.18 -34.34
CA VAL A 729 -8.58 -16.59 -34.72
C VAL A 729 -9.95 -17.23 -34.92
N GLN A 730 -10.26 -17.58 -36.16
CA GLN A 730 -11.58 -18.02 -36.58
C GLN A 730 -11.46 -19.28 -37.43
N ILE A 731 -12.56 -20.00 -37.61
CA ILE A 731 -12.63 -21.13 -38.55
C ILE A 731 -13.66 -20.91 -39.65
N LYS A 732 -13.45 -21.64 -40.75
CA LYS A 732 -14.39 -21.81 -41.86
C LYS A 732 -14.50 -23.27 -42.24
N ALA A 733 -15.70 -23.75 -42.48
CA ALA A 733 -15.91 -25.09 -43.03
C ALA A 733 -16.81 -25.06 -44.26
N TYR A 734 -16.51 -25.90 -45.25
CA TYR A 734 -17.20 -25.90 -46.54
C TYR A 734 -17.08 -27.28 -47.24
N PRO A 735 -17.94 -27.55 -48.22
CA PRO A 735 -18.21 -28.91 -48.68
C PRO A 735 -17.12 -29.55 -49.53
N ARG A 736 -16.34 -28.78 -50.29
CA ARG A 736 -15.25 -29.28 -51.13
C ARG A 736 -14.23 -28.18 -51.39
N ARG A 737 -12.97 -28.57 -51.58
CA ARG A 737 -11.84 -27.67 -51.87
C ARG A 737 -12.06 -26.75 -53.07
N ASP A 738 -12.77 -27.20 -54.10
CA ASP A 738 -13.05 -26.44 -55.32
C ASP A 738 -14.20 -25.42 -55.19
N ARG A 739 -14.92 -25.42 -54.05
CA ARG A 739 -16.05 -24.51 -53.77
C ARG A 739 -15.93 -23.81 -52.40
N PRO A 740 -14.86 -23.03 -52.14
CA PRO A 740 -14.67 -22.32 -50.87
C PRO A 740 -15.73 -21.23 -50.61
N GLY A 741 -16.50 -20.82 -51.62
CA GLY A 741 -17.61 -19.86 -51.47
C GLY A 741 -18.93 -20.46 -50.93
N ALA A 742 -19.01 -21.79 -50.75
CA ALA A 742 -20.18 -22.48 -50.22
C ALA A 742 -19.99 -22.79 -48.72
N VAL A 743 -19.66 -21.79 -47.92
CA VAL A 743 -19.38 -21.95 -46.49
C VAL A 743 -20.64 -22.38 -45.75
N TYR A 744 -20.51 -23.33 -44.83
CA TYR A 744 -21.59 -23.72 -43.93
C TYR A 744 -21.92 -22.54 -42.99
N PRO A 745 -23.17 -22.07 -42.90
CA PRO A 745 -23.51 -20.85 -42.16
C PRO A 745 -23.04 -20.85 -40.69
N GLU A 746 -23.09 -21.99 -40.01
CA GLU A 746 -22.66 -22.16 -38.62
C GLU A 746 -21.14 -22.16 -38.43
N PHE A 747 -20.38 -22.27 -39.52
CA PHE A 747 -18.92 -22.20 -39.55
C PHE A 747 -18.41 -20.98 -40.32
N ASP A 748 -19.25 -20.01 -40.72
CA ASP A 748 -18.76 -18.84 -41.44
C ASP A 748 -18.11 -17.83 -40.48
N HIS A 749 -16.77 -17.76 -40.49
CA HIS A 749 -15.97 -16.93 -39.59
C HIS A 749 -16.26 -17.20 -38.10
N LEU A 750 -16.54 -18.46 -37.76
CA LEU A 750 -16.82 -18.87 -36.38
C LEU A 750 -15.59 -18.57 -35.51
N PRO A 751 -15.70 -17.76 -34.44
CA PRO A 751 -14.61 -17.52 -33.52
C PRO A 751 -14.17 -18.84 -32.89
N LEU A 752 -12.87 -19.13 -32.97
CA LEU A 752 -12.29 -20.33 -32.40
C LEU A 752 -11.54 -19.99 -31.11
N ALA A 753 -10.59 -19.05 -31.20
CA ALA A 753 -9.63 -18.77 -30.16
C ALA A 753 -9.21 -17.28 -30.17
N ARG A 754 -8.40 -16.88 -29.18
CA ARG A 754 -7.73 -15.58 -29.14
C ARG A 754 -6.30 -15.71 -29.66
N TRP A 755 -5.70 -14.59 -30.05
CA TRP A 755 -4.29 -14.60 -30.45
C TRP A 755 -3.37 -14.87 -29.25
N ALA A 756 -3.75 -14.57 -28.02
CA ALA A 756 -2.91 -14.90 -26.86
C ALA A 756 -2.86 -16.42 -26.54
N ASP A 757 -3.87 -17.19 -26.96
CA ASP A 757 -4.02 -18.61 -26.59
C ASP A 757 -2.84 -19.45 -27.08
N THR A 758 -2.40 -20.42 -26.28
CA THR A 758 -1.26 -21.26 -26.66
C THR A 758 -1.57 -22.07 -27.92
N ASP A 759 -0.55 -22.40 -28.71
CA ASP A 759 -0.75 -23.23 -29.89
C ASP A 759 -1.42 -24.57 -29.55
N HIS A 760 -1.21 -25.10 -28.35
CA HIS A 760 -1.84 -26.33 -27.89
C HIS A 760 -3.36 -26.17 -27.69
N GLU A 761 -3.79 -25.10 -27.02
CA GLU A 761 -5.23 -24.83 -26.81
C GLU A 761 -5.96 -24.60 -28.12
N ILE A 762 -5.36 -23.83 -29.03
CA ILE A 762 -5.92 -23.60 -30.37
C ILE A 762 -6.05 -24.93 -31.12
N VAL A 763 -5.06 -25.82 -31.01
CA VAL A 763 -5.11 -27.16 -31.62
C VAL A 763 -6.26 -27.99 -31.04
N GLU A 764 -6.42 -28.08 -29.71
CA GLU A 764 -7.50 -28.87 -29.11
C GLU A 764 -8.89 -28.36 -29.52
N GLN A 765 -9.10 -27.04 -29.47
CA GLN A 765 -10.37 -26.43 -29.90
C GLN A 765 -10.63 -26.67 -31.38
N PHE A 766 -9.58 -26.54 -32.22
CA PHE A 766 -9.69 -26.83 -33.64
C PHE A 766 -10.10 -28.28 -33.90
N MET A 767 -9.50 -29.24 -33.18
CA MET A 767 -9.85 -30.66 -33.32
C MET A 767 -11.30 -30.95 -32.89
N SER A 768 -11.79 -30.28 -31.83
CA SER A 768 -13.21 -30.40 -31.44
C SER A 768 -14.15 -29.90 -32.53
N GLU A 769 -13.80 -28.80 -33.21
CA GLU A 769 -14.60 -28.29 -34.32
C GLU A 769 -14.49 -29.15 -35.58
N VAL A 770 -13.36 -29.83 -35.82
CA VAL A 770 -13.25 -30.87 -36.88
C VAL A 770 -14.28 -31.98 -36.67
N GLU A 771 -14.38 -32.51 -35.44
CA GLU A 771 -15.38 -33.54 -35.10
C GLU A 771 -16.80 -33.02 -35.31
N ARG A 772 -17.06 -31.78 -34.93
CA ARG A 772 -18.37 -31.13 -35.08
C ARG A 772 -18.75 -30.94 -36.55
N VAL A 773 -17.80 -30.57 -37.42
CA VAL A 773 -18.05 -30.46 -38.87
C VAL A 773 -18.45 -31.80 -39.48
N GLU A 774 -17.71 -32.87 -39.17
CA GLU A 774 -18.00 -34.22 -39.67
C GLU A 774 -19.33 -34.77 -39.12
N ALA A 775 -19.69 -34.43 -37.88
CA ALA A 775 -20.96 -34.83 -37.28
C ALA A 775 -22.17 -34.10 -37.87
N LEU A 776 -22.08 -32.80 -38.13
CA LEU A 776 -23.17 -31.98 -38.66
C LEU A 776 -23.34 -32.13 -40.18
N HIS A 777 -22.24 -32.36 -40.91
CA HIS A 777 -22.22 -32.45 -42.37
C HIS A 777 -21.57 -33.75 -42.85
N PRO A 778 -22.10 -34.93 -42.50
CA PRO A 778 -21.52 -36.20 -42.91
C PRO A 778 -21.59 -36.37 -44.43
N ARG A 779 -20.50 -36.87 -45.01
CA ARG A 779 -20.35 -37.08 -46.45
C ARG A 779 -19.93 -38.53 -46.72
N GLN A 780 -20.51 -39.12 -47.76
CA GLN A 780 -20.32 -40.52 -48.15
C GLN A 780 -19.14 -40.71 -49.10
#